data_AF-A0A1I6KBC7-F1
#
_entry.id   AF-A0A1I6KBC7-F1
#
_cell.length_a   1.000
_cell.length_b   1.000
_cell.length_c   1.000
_cell.angle_alpha   90.00
_cell.angle_beta   90.00
_cell.angle_gamma   90.00
#
_symmetry.space_group_name_H-M   'P 1'
#
loop_
_entity.id
_entity.type
_entity.pdbx_description
1 polymer ?
#
loop_
_entity_poly.entity_id
_entity_poly.type
_entity_poly.pdbx_seq_one_letter_code
_entity_poly.pdbx_strand_id
1 'polypeptide(L)'
;MLPDRAERRYKMKKPNLKGICAVLLSTAAVFAPASECTRNPFGIVAYAEERSGTVNATNLNVRKGPGTSYSALTRLNKGARVAVLEETQGTDGNRWYKIRYGSTVGYVSSSYIRIGSTATVSDAGFDSQLSSEGFPESYRPMLQELHASYPNWTFKAYKTGLSWNTVISEESKVGRNLVGRENISSWKSTEDGAYDWNNGTWTGFDGSTWVAASREIIEYYMDPRNFLNDSYIFQFMDQSYNESLQSAEGLTEMVKGTFLAGTVSSSGTSSGSSAPGSSSGQATGPAAGPGMAGGGFTDSTVQTSPDAPESESGSQPGGTSGETYVSIIMDAAKESGVNPYIIASMILQEQGAQGQGRSISGTVTGYGGYYNFFNIEAYTSGSMSAVERGLWWASQSGSYGRPWNSVRASIVGGAKWYGENYVKRGQVNLYLKKYNVTSDGTYKHQYMTNALGAAAEGLSLAKIGALKESAAVFTIPVYSDMPSEPRLKPTGDGSPNNKLRGFGIEGFSITPSFVRDTQEYEVSVNSSVSSLKVCAAAIDSSAAIAGAGEIPISDGRNSVSVQVTAENGSVRTYTIKIHRSADGPVYNSAIQPDMNAAASNSSSSKTSSAEGSATGPGMSSASWTTRTSSSSESSSSNKTSTGSSDSSVRVTTGSSSGPAGSGSTSIQPIEQSAANGSPTGTNAVTKGPGEGETKEITGYHAWQVEGPGLGKRN
;
A
#
# COMPACT_ATOMS: atom_id res chain seq x y z
N MET A 1 39.61 60.47 -30.06
CA MET A 1 40.79 60.43 -30.97
C MET A 1 41.55 59.14 -30.70
N LEU A 2 41.47 58.18 -31.63
CA LEU A 2 42.48 57.13 -31.82
C LEU A 2 43.58 57.70 -32.75
N PRO A 3 44.83 57.19 -32.73
CA PRO A 3 45.21 56.00 -33.54
C PRO A 3 46.24 55.10 -32.80
N ASP A 4 46.29 53.77 -32.92
CA ASP A 4 46.54 52.83 -34.03
C ASP A 4 47.90 53.01 -34.75
N ARG A 5 48.81 52.01 -34.70
CA ARG A 5 49.09 51.06 -35.81
C ARG A 5 50.46 50.32 -35.76
N ALA A 6 50.39 49.02 -36.10
CA ALA A 6 51.31 48.17 -36.91
C ALA A 6 52.75 47.85 -36.42
N GLU A 7 53.10 46.58 -36.12
CA GLU A 7 53.40 45.40 -36.97
C GLU A 7 54.82 45.35 -37.59
N ARG A 8 55.64 44.33 -37.28
CA ARG A 8 55.90 43.10 -38.09
C ARG A 8 57.17 42.33 -37.67
N ARG A 9 57.16 41.01 -37.91
CA ARG A 9 58.06 39.93 -37.46
C ARG A 9 59.33 39.75 -38.32
N TYR A 10 60.38 39.10 -37.79
CA TYR A 10 61.09 37.99 -38.47
C TYR A 10 61.93 37.10 -37.52
N LYS A 11 62.05 35.80 -37.85
CA LYS A 11 62.70 34.69 -37.10
C LYS A 11 64.14 34.42 -37.56
N MET A 12 65.02 33.87 -36.70
CA MET A 12 65.60 32.50 -36.85
C MET A 12 66.72 32.11 -35.85
N LYS A 13 66.62 30.85 -35.38
CA LYS A 13 67.62 29.78 -35.05
C LYS A 13 68.73 29.95 -33.98
N LYS A 14 68.75 28.99 -33.04
CA LYS A 14 69.79 28.65 -32.01
C LYS A 14 70.86 27.68 -32.59
N PRO A 15 72.02 27.43 -31.93
CA PRO A 15 72.08 26.37 -30.87
C PRO A 15 73.15 26.53 -29.74
N ASN A 16 72.91 25.76 -28.66
CA ASN A 16 73.80 25.03 -27.71
C ASN A 16 74.95 25.71 -26.92
N LEU A 17 75.39 25.24 -25.74
CA LEU A 17 74.84 24.57 -24.53
C LEU A 17 76.05 24.39 -23.56
N LYS A 18 75.82 24.52 -22.22
CA LYS A 18 76.67 24.13 -21.07
C LYS A 18 77.87 25.05 -20.77
N GLY A 19 78.17 25.50 -19.55
CA GLY A 19 77.56 25.38 -18.23
C GLY A 19 78.45 26.11 -17.21
N ILE A 20 77.88 26.95 -16.32
CA ILE A 20 78.55 27.63 -15.20
C ILE A 20 77.60 27.65 -13.99
N CYS A 21 78.17 27.46 -12.80
CA CYS A 21 77.55 27.45 -11.47
C CYS A 21 77.05 28.82 -11.00
N ALA A 22 75.86 28.89 -10.40
CA ALA A 22 75.51 29.76 -9.25
C ALA A 22 74.09 29.45 -8.74
N VAL A 23 73.96 29.29 -7.42
CA VAL A 23 72.83 29.69 -6.54
C VAL A 23 71.40 29.52 -7.09
N LEU A 24 70.60 28.57 -6.56
CA LEU A 24 69.18 28.43 -6.92
C LEU A 24 68.25 28.57 -5.70
N LEU A 25 67.68 29.76 -5.57
CA LEU A 25 66.59 30.15 -4.67
C LEU A 25 65.59 30.97 -5.49
N SER A 26 64.45 30.41 -5.90
CA SER A 26 63.21 31.14 -6.28
C SER A 26 62.13 30.27 -6.96
N THR A 27 60.88 30.47 -6.51
CA THR A 27 59.59 30.51 -7.24
C THR A 27 59.14 29.33 -8.12
N ALA A 28 58.04 28.67 -7.71
CA ALA A 28 57.24 27.79 -8.55
C ALA A 28 56.02 28.54 -9.12
N ALA A 29 56.00 28.78 -10.42
CA ALA A 29 54.84 29.30 -11.15
C ALA A 29 54.51 28.40 -12.36
N VAL A 30 53.30 27.85 -12.31
CA VAL A 30 52.34 27.60 -13.40
C VAL A 30 52.89 27.00 -14.70
N PHE A 31 52.82 25.68 -14.80
CA PHE A 31 52.65 24.98 -16.07
C PHE A 31 51.14 24.80 -16.32
N ALA A 32 50.64 25.34 -17.43
CA ALA A 32 49.43 24.82 -18.07
C ALA A 32 49.84 23.77 -19.09
N PRO A 33 49.32 22.53 -19.02
CA PRO A 33 49.07 21.72 -20.19
C PRO A 33 47.63 21.93 -20.67
N ALA A 34 47.48 21.94 -21.98
CA ALA A 34 46.21 21.92 -22.68
C ALA A 34 45.29 20.82 -22.14
N SER A 35 44.00 21.15 -22.01
CA SER A 35 42.93 20.19 -21.76
C SER A 35 42.84 19.21 -22.95
N GLU A 36 43.61 18.12 -22.90
CA GLU A 36 43.32 16.94 -23.70
C GLU A 36 42.13 16.22 -23.07
N CYS A 37 41.10 16.06 -23.90
CA CYS A 37 39.88 15.33 -23.61
C CYS A 37 40.20 13.85 -23.39
N THR A 38 40.43 13.44 -22.15
CA THR A 38 40.31 12.03 -21.76
C THR A 38 38.84 11.66 -21.75
N ARG A 39 38.35 11.23 -22.92
CA ARG A 39 37.07 10.56 -23.11
C ARG A 39 37.16 9.19 -22.42
N ASN A 40 36.77 9.13 -21.15
CA ASN A 40 36.57 7.88 -20.44
C ASN A 40 35.31 7.19 -21.03
N PRO A 41 35.38 6.02 -21.67
CA PRO A 41 34.25 5.42 -22.38
C PRO A 41 33.30 4.62 -21.48
N PHE A 42 33.52 4.59 -20.17
CA PHE A 42 32.56 4.00 -19.22
C PHE A 42 32.04 5.07 -18.26
N GLY A 43 30.87 5.60 -18.59
CA GLY A 43 30.09 6.46 -17.71
C GLY A 43 29.57 5.68 -16.52
N ILE A 44 30.37 5.57 -15.47
CA ILE A 44 29.84 5.29 -14.13
C ILE A 44 29.35 6.64 -13.61
N VAL A 45 28.04 6.87 -13.75
CA VAL A 45 27.37 7.97 -13.08
C VAL A 45 27.47 7.70 -11.59
N ALA A 46 28.32 8.45 -10.89
CA ALA A 46 28.23 8.55 -9.43
C ALA A 46 26.84 9.15 -9.14
N TYR A 47 25.90 8.32 -8.71
CA TYR A 47 24.63 8.81 -8.17
C TYR A 47 24.97 9.62 -6.93
N ALA A 48 24.68 10.93 -6.97
CA ALA A 48 24.64 11.72 -5.75
C ALA A 48 23.68 11.04 -4.78
N GLU A 49 24.09 10.85 -3.52
CA GLU A 49 23.22 10.24 -2.51
C GLU A 49 21.91 11.04 -2.41
N GLU A 50 20.79 10.38 -2.73
CA GLU A 50 19.46 10.99 -2.64
C GLU A 50 19.11 11.17 -1.16
N ARG A 51 18.97 12.42 -0.70
CA ARG A 51 18.57 12.70 0.70
C ARG A 51 17.06 12.71 0.81
N SER A 52 16.47 11.98 1.75
CA SER A 52 15.02 12.08 2.00
C SER A 52 14.65 13.43 2.63
N GLY A 53 13.59 14.06 2.13
CA GLY A 53 13.03 15.31 2.66
C GLY A 53 11.52 15.24 2.89
N THR A 54 11.03 15.98 3.88
CA THR A 54 9.61 16.07 4.22
C THR A 54 9.08 17.47 3.97
N VAL A 55 7.95 17.58 3.28
CA VAL A 55 7.29 18.85 2.99
C VAL A 55 6.66 19.43 4.25
N ASN A 56 6.99 20.69 4.59
CA ASN A 56 6.42 21.40 5.75
C ASN A 56 5.39 22.48 5.38
N ALA A 57 5.00 22.58 4.11
CA ALA A 57 3.99 23.53 3.65
C ALA A 57 2.68 22.82 3.32
N THR A 58 1.54 23.46 3.59
CA THR A 58 0.21 22.91 3.27
C THR A 58 0.04 22.60 1.79
N ASN A 59 0.57 23.46 0.92
CA ASN A 59 0.53 23.30 -0.55
C ASN A 59 1.83 23.84 -1.17
N LEU A 60 2.80 22.97 -1.42
CA LEU A 60 4.09 23.32 -2.02
C LEU A 60 4.09 23.05 -3.54
N ASN A 61 4.30 24.08 -4.36
CA ASN A 61 4.46 23.89 -5.81
C ASN A 61 5.85 23.35 -6.13
N VAL A 62 5.91 22.24 -6.88
CA VAL A 62 7.12 21.74 -7.55
C VAL A 62 7.21 22.41 -8.90
N ARG A 63 8.35 23.00 -9.25
CA ARG A 63 8.52 23.86 -10.44
C ARG A 63 9.51 23.31 -11.44
N LYS A 64 9.41 23.74 -12.70
CA LYS A 64 10.34 23.33 -13.78
C LYS A 64 11.79 23.80 -13.57
N GLY A 65 11.99 24.87 -12.81
CA GLY A 65 13.31 25.45 -12.53
C GLY A 65 13.36 26.09 -11.14
N PRO A 66 14.56 26.42 -10.64
CA PRO A 66 14.77 26.96 -9.30
C PRO A 66 14.41 28.45 -9.23
N GLY A 67 13.12 28.74 -9.09
CA GLY A 67 12.60 30.10 -8.97
C GLY A 67 11.08 30.16 -9.05
N THR A 68 10.47 31.19 -8.48
CA THR A 68 9.00 31.36 -8.46
C THR A 68 8.41 31.74 -9.83
N SER A 69 9.23 32.20 -10.77
CA SER A 69 8.85 32.53 -12.15
C SER A 69 8.64 31.29 -13.04
N TYR A 70 9.21 30.14 -12.68
CA TYR A 70 9.02 28.90 -13.43
C TYR A 70 7.64 28.29 -13.20
N SER A 71 7.05 27.69 -14.23
CA SER A 71 5.75 27.02 -14.14
C SER A 71 5.76 25.85 -13.15
N ALA A 72 4.64 25.67 -12.44
CA ALA A 72 4.44 24.55 -11.55
C ALA A 72 4.16 23.27 -12.35
N LEU A 73 4.87 22.20 -12.00
CA LEU A 73 4.69 20.84 -12.49
C LEU A 73 3.60 20.11 -11.69
N THR A 74 3.65 20.22 -10.36
CA THR A 74 2.69 19.58 -9.45
C THR A 74 2.68 20.28 -8.08
N ARG A 75 1.84 19.80 -7.15
CA ARG A 75 1.76 20.26 -5.77
C ARG A 75 1.98 19.12 -4.78
N LEU A 76 2.66 19.43 -3.69
CA LEU A 76 2.90 18.53 -2.56
C LEU A 76 2.19 19.06 -1.32
N ASN A 77 1.54 18.15 -0.58
CA ASN A 77 0.88 18.47 0.68
C ASN A 77 1.88 18.38 1.85
N LYS A 78 1.54 19.00 2.98
CA LYS A 78 2.32 18.87 4.22
C LYS A 78 2.49 17.39 4.59
N GLY A 79 3.70 17.00 4.97
CA GLY A 79 4.07 15.63 5.30
C GLY A 79 4.45 14.76 4.10
N ALA A 80 4.28 15.23 2.86
CA ALA A 80 4.74 14.48 1.68
C ALA A 80 6.26 14.28 1.73
N ARG A 81 6.72 13.06 1.44
CA ARG A 81 8.15 12.73 1.38
C ARG A 81 8.66 12.77 -0.04
N VAL A 82 9.85 13.33 -0.21
CA VAL A 82 10.53 13.54 -1.50
C VAL A 82 11.97 13.06 -1.41
N ALA A 83 12.54 12.60 -2.52
CA ALA A 83 13.99 12.46 -2.64
C ALA A 83 14.58 13.81 -3.06
N VAL A 84 15.57 14.31 -2.34
CA VAL A 84 16.34 15.49 -2.67
C VAL A 84 17.55 15.04 -3.46
N LEU A 85 17.57 15.40 -4.75
CA LEU A 85 18.61 15.00 -5.70
C LEU A 85 19.78 15.98 -5.72
N GLU A 86 19.49 17.27 -5.56
CA GLU A 86 20.47 18.35 -5.74
C GLU A 86 20.03 19.60 -4.95
N GLU A 87 21.00 20.41 -4.55
CA GLU A 87 20.79 21.77 -4.04
C GLU A 87 21.34 22.78 -5.04
N THR A 88 20.58 23.83 -5.34
CA THR A 88 20.99 24.90 -6.24
C THR A 88 20.53 26.26 -5.72
N GLN A 89 21.23 27.32 -6.09
CA GLN A 89 20.72 28.68 -5.92
C GLN A 89 19.75 29.02 -7.07
N GLY A 90 18.63 29.63 -6.75
CA GLY A 90 17.61 30.03 -7.71
C GLY A 90 17.88 31.39 -8.34
N THR A 91 17.13 31.69 -9.41
CA THR A 91 17.19 33.01 -10.08
C THR A 91 16.70 34.16 -9.18
N ASP A 92 16.01 33.81 -8.10
CA ASP A 92 15.55 34.71 -7.04
C ASP A 92 16.58 34.87 -5.89
N GLY A 93 17.77 34.28 -6.02
CA GLY A 93 18.83 34.32 -5.01
C GLY A 93 18.63 33.35 -3.84
N ASN A 94 17.48 32.67 -3.75
CA ASN A 94 17.15 31.75 -2.67
C ASN A 94 17.73 30.35 -2.93
N ARG A 95 17.81 29.52 -1.88
CA ARG A 95 18.19 28.10 -2.01
C ARG A 95 16.98 27.26 -2.45
N TRP A 96 17.18 26.43 -3.46
CA TRP A 96 16.21 25.50 -4.02
C TRP A 96 16.74 24.07 -3.99
N TYR A 97 15.86 23.11 -3.77
CA TYR A 97 16.16 21.69 -3.92
C TYR A 97 15.58 21.18 -5.22
N LYS A 98 16.40 20.50 -6.02
CA LYS A 98 15.91 19.59 -7.04
C LYS A 98 15.44 18.34 -6.32
N ILE A 99 14.18 18.03 -6.47
CA ILE A 99 13.55 16.89 -5.82
C ILE A 99 12.98 15.93 -6.85
N ARG A 100 12.88 14.67 -6.45
CA ARG A 100 12.11 13.64 -7.10
C ARG A 100 10.93 13.30 -6.21
N TYR A 101 9.73 13.48 -6.75
CA TYR A 101 8.50 13.01 -6.17
C TYR A 101 7.83 12.09 -7.19
N GLY A 102 8.07 10.79 -6.99
CA GLY A 102 7.81 9.72 -7.95
C GLY A 102 8.47 9.96 -9.32
N SER A 103 7.72 10.13 -10.41
CA SER A 103 8.27 10.40 -11.75
C SER A 103 8.60 11.88 -12.01
N THR A 104 8.09 12.78 -11.16
CA THR A 104 8.32 14.22 -11.33
C THR A 104 9.67 14.60 -10.72
N VAL A 105 10.58 15.07 -11.57
CA VAL A 105 11.79 15.77 -11.14
C VAL A 105 11.59 17.27 -11.37
N GLY A 106 11.70 18.05 -10.29
CA GLY A 106 11.53 19.49 -10.35
C GLY A 106 12.14 20.18 -9.14
N TYR A 107 11.90 21.48 -9.01
CA TYR A 107 12.53 22.32 -8.01
C TYR A 107 11.50 22.84 -7.00
N VAL A 108 11.85 22.79 -5.73
CA VAL A 108 11.08 23.35 -4.61
C VAL A 108 11.99 24.26 -3.79
N SER A 109 11.42 25.30 -3.19
CA SER A 109 12.19 26.14 -2.27
C SER A 109 12.61 25.32 -1.06
N SER A 110 13.89 25.40 -0.71
CA SER A 110 14.46 24.64 0.42
C SER A 110 13.78 24.96 1.76
N SER A 111 13.24 26.17 1.92
CA SER A 111 12.52 26.62 3.11
C SER A 111 11.28 25.76 3.45
N TYR A 112 10.77 24.99 2.48
CA TYR A 112 9.60 24.14 2.65
C TYR A 112 9.90 22.65 2.70
N ILE A 113 11.18 22.26 2.61
CA ILE A 113 11.61 20.87 2.72
C ILE A 113 12.51 20.72 3.93
N ARG A 114 12.07 19.85 4.84
CA ARG A 114 12.86 19.41 5.99
C ARG A 114 13.70 18.22 5.56
N ILE A 115 15.01 18.38 5.49
CA ILE A 115 15.97 17.29 5.26
C ILE A 115 16.55 16.90 6.61
N GLY A 116 16.64 15.61 6.90
CA GLY A 116 17.23 15.12 8.15
C GLY A 116 18.72 15.45 8.23
N SER A 117 19.08 16.63 8.77
CA SER A 117 20.21 16.84 9.70
C SER A 117 20.29 18.28 10.22
N THR A 118 20.40 18.37 11.56
CA THR A 118 20.95 19.44 12.41
C THR A 118 20.27 20.82 12.42
N ALA A 119 19.21 20.92 13.22
CA ALA A 119 19.13 21.97 14.23
C ALA A 119 18.89 21.27 15.58
N THR A 120 19.98 21.12 16.32
CA THR A 120 20.07 20.55 17.66
C THR A 120 19.14 21.28 18.63
N VAL A 121 18.05 20.62 18.99
CA VAL A 121 17.74 20.49 20.41
C VAL A 121 17.97 19.02 20.72
N SER A 122 19.25 18.62 20.76
CA SER A 122 19.61 17.28 21.24
C SER A 122 19.39 17.28 22.75
N ASP A 123 18.24 16.78 23.18
CA ASP A 123 18.08 16.33 24.55
C ASP A 123 18.83 15.01 24.68
N ALA A 124 20.02 15.05 25.29
CA ALA A 124 20.85 13.86 25.47
C ALA A 124 20.15 12.76 26.30
N GLY A 125 19.21 13.14 27.16
CA GLY A 125 18.35 12.22 27.89
C GLY A 125 17.39 11.51 26.94
N PHE A 126 16.74 12.26 26.04
CA PHE A 126 15.87 11.69 25.02
C PHE A 126 16.63 10.78 24.03
N ASP A 127 17.82 11.16 23.60
CA ASP A 127 18.66 10.32 22.72
C ASP A 127 19.08 9.01 23.38
N SER A 128 19.37 9.07 24.68
CA SER A 128 19.64 7.88 25.50
C SER A 128 18.39 7.01 25.60
N GLN A 129 17.20 7.60 25.78
CA GLN A 129 15.92 6.90 25.78
C GLN A 129 15.67 6.19 24.44
N LEU A 130 15.79 6.88 23.30
CA LEU A 130 15.60 6.27 21.98
C LEU A 130 16.55 5.09 21.73
N SER A 131 17.80 5.23 22.19
CA SER A 131 18.80 4.16 22.12
C SER A 131 18.41 2.97 22.99
N SER A 132 17.91 3.21 24.20
CA SER A 132 17.48 2.15 25.13
C SER A 132 16.25 1.39 24.65
N GLU A 133 15.29 2.09 24.02
CA GLU A 133 14.13 1.49 23.35
C GLU A 133 14.58 0.64 22.14
N GLY A 134 15.71 0.98 21.53
CA GLY A 134 16.29 0.28 20.40
C GLY A 134 15.81 0.79 19.04
N PHE A 135 15.53 2.09 18.94
CA PHE A 135 15.24 2.72 17.65
C PHE A 135 16.51 2.78 16.77
N PRO A 136 16.40 2.39 15.47
CA PRO A 136 17.47 2.60 14.51
C PRO A 136 17.75 4.09 14.25
N GLU A 137 18.96 4.40 13.78
CA GLU A 137 19.38 5.78 13.50
C GLU A 137 18.44 6.51 12.53
N SER A 138 17.91 5.81 11.53
CA SER A 138 16.98 6.37 10.54
C SER A 138 15.64 6.85 11.12
N TYR A 139 15.32 6.54 12.38
CA TYR A 139 14.10 7.02 13.05
C TYR A 139 14.34 8.33 13.83
N ARG A 140 15.57 8.53 14.33
CA ARG A 140 15.87 9.55 15.34
C ARG A 140 15.51 10.98 14.92
N PRO A 141 15.85 11.45 13.70
CA PRO A 141 15.59 12.85 13.35
C PRO A 141 14.12 13.24 13.45
N MET A 142 13.21 12.36 13.02
CA MET A 142 11.77 12.63 13.13
C MET A 142 11.27 12.56 14.57
N LEU A 143 11.75 11.60 15.37
CA LEU A 143 11.32 11.45 16.76
C LEU A 143 11.80 12.61 17.64
N GLN A 144 13.02 13.09 17.42
CA GLN A 144 13.54 14.29 18.08
C GLN A 144 12.70 15.53 17.74
N GLU A 145 12.29 15.69 16.48
CA GLU A 145 11.42 16.80 16.06
C GLU A 145 10.05 16.74 16.76
N LEU A 146 9.47 15.54 16.83
CA LEU A 146 8.20 15.32 17.52
C LEU A 146 8.35 15.58 19.01
N HIS A 147 9.42 15.13 19.64
CA HIS A 147 9.71 15.37 21.06
C HIS A 147 9.87 16.86 21.36
N ALA A 148 10.62 17.59 20.52
CA ALA A 148 10.79 19.03 20.68
C ALA A 148 9.46 19.80 20.55
N SER A 149 8.54 19.32 19.70
CA SER A 149 7.22 19.94 19.49
C SER A 149 6.20 19.52 20.55
N TYR A 150 6.34 18.30 21.07
CA TYR A 150 5.39 17.63 21.97
C TYR A 150 6.15 16.87 23.07
N PRO A 151 6.69 17.59 24.08
CA PRO A 151 7.56 16.99 25.09
C PRO A 151 6.84 15.97 26.00
N ASN A 152 5.51 16.02 26.07
CA ASN A 152 4.68 15.08 26.83
C ASN A 152 4.45 13.74 26.09
N TRP A 153 4.96 13.59 24.87
CA TRP A 153 4.84 12.37 24.10
C TRP A 153 5.99 11.40 24.39
N THR A 154 5.63 10.12 24.56
CA THR A 154 6.57 9.02 24.78
C THR A 154 6.59 8.13 23.55
N PHE A 155 7.78 7.77 23.06
CA PHE A 155 7.95 6.87 21.92
C PHE A 155 8.56 5.56 22.39
N LYS A 156 7.94 4.44 22.02
CA LYS A 156 8.38 3.09 22.35
C LYS A 156 8.60 2.28 21.09
N ALA A 157 9.72 1.56 21.01
CA ALA A 157 10.00 0.72 19.86
C ALA A 157 9.31 -0.64 20.03
N TYR A 158 8.48 -1.01 19.05
CA TYR A 158 7.92 -2.35 18.95
C TYR A 158 8.79 -3.20 18.03
N LYS A 159 9.67 -4.00 18.63
CA LYS A 159 10.55 -4.92 17.89
C LYS A 159 9.71 -6.09 17.38
N THR A 160 9.38 -6.08 16.09
CA THR A 160 8.47 -7.07 15.49
C THR A 160 9.08 -8.46 15.43
N GLY A 161 10.42 -8.56 15.41
CA GLY A 161 11.14 -9.82 15.16
C GLY A 161 11.06 -10.29 13.70
N LEU A 162 10.51 -9.47 12.80
CA LEU A 162 10.31 -9.80 11.38
C LEU A 162 11.29 -9.01 10.51
N SER A 163 11.82 -9.68 9.47
CA SER A 163 12.61 -9.04 8.42
C SER A 163 11.72 -8.30 7.45
N TRP A 164 12.12 -7.07 7.08
CA TRP A 164 11.41 -6.17 6.17
C TRP A 164 11.03 -6.88 4.86
N ASN A 165 11.97 -7.59 4.23
CA ASN A 165 11.71 -8.26 2.96
C ASN A 165 10.67 -9.38 3.09
N THR A 166 10.67 -10.07 4.23
CA THR A 166 9.71 -11.15 4.52
C THR A 166 8.32 -10.58 4.74
N VAL A 167 8.18 -9.56 5.60
CA VAL A 167 6.87 -8.94 5.85
C VAL A 167 6.29 -8.31 4.59
N ILE A 168 7.09 -7.63 3.78
CA ILE A 168 6.60 -7.06 2.52
C ILE A 168 6.18 -8.17 1.55
N SER A 169 6.92 -9.28 1.47
CA SER A 169 6.52 -10.43 0.63
C SER A 169 5.18 -11.04 1.08
N GLU A 170 4.96 -11.16 2.38
CA GLU A 170 3.70 -11.67 2.95
C GLU A 170 2.54 -10.70 2.73
N GLU A 171 2.77 -9.41 2.97
CA GLU A 171 1.78 -8.35 2.84
C GLU A 171 1.43 -8.05 1.37
N SER A 172 2.34 -8.32 0.43
CA SER A 172 2.14 -8.14 -1.02
C SER A 172 1.41 -9.30 -1.71
N LYS A 173 0.98 -10.34 -0.97
CA LYS A 173 0.15 -11.40 -1.54
C LYS A 173 -1.14 -10.82 -2.11
N VAL A 174 -1.46 -11.21 -3.34
CA VAL A 174 -2.62 -10.71 -4.08
C VAL A 174 -3.90 -10.87 -3.25
N GLY A 175 -4.66 -9.78 -3.12
CA GLY A 175 -5.91 -9.73 -2.37
C GLY A 175 -5.77 -9.43 -0.87
N ARG A 176 -4.55 -9.43 -0.30
CA ARG A 176 -4.35 -9.13 1.13
C ARG A 176 -4.46 -7.64 1.45
N ASN A 177 -3.73 -6.83 0.69
CA ASN A 177 -3.81 -5.37 0.76
C ASN A 177 -4.47 -4.85 -0.52
N LEU A 178 -5.43 -3.96 -0.35
CA LEU A 178 -6.21 -3.39 -1.43
C LEU A 178 -6.04 -1.87 -1.50
N VAL A 179 -6.22 -1.32 -2.70
CA VAL A 179 -6.34 0.11 -2.99
C VAL A 179 -7.58 0.36 -3.85
N GLY A 180 -8.04 1.61 -3.91
CA GLY A 180 -9.17 1.98 -4.76
C GLY A 180 -8.81 1.82 -6.24
N ARG A 181 -9.76 1.35 -7.05
CA ARG A 181 -9.58 1.17 -8.51
C ARG A 181 -9.23 2.48 -9.21
N GLU A 182 -9.75 3.59 -8.71
CA GLU A 182 -9.52 4.96 -9.15
C GLU A 182 -8.14 5.51 -8.77
N ASN A 183 -7.39 4.81 -7.90
CA ASN A 183 -6.02 5.17 -7.64
C ASN A 183 -5.14 4.93 -8.88
N ILE A 184 -4.06 5.70 -8.94
CA ILE A 184 -3.08 5.66 -10.03
C ILE A 184 -2.51 4.25 -10.24
N SER A 185 -2.10 3.94 -11.47
CA SER A 185 -1.67 2.58 -11.81
C SER A 185 -0.53 2.03 -10.96
N SER A 186 0.42 2.86 -10.55
CA SER A 186 1.55 2.43 -9.71
C SER A 186 1.18 2.00 -8.28
N TRP A 187 -0.05 2.23 -7.83
CA TRP A 187 -0.55 1.70 -6.56
C TRP A 187 -1.18 0.32 -6.70
N LYS A 188 -1.43 -0.12 -7.94
CA LYS A 188 -2.19 -1.33 -8.23
C LYS A 188 -1.24 -2.43 -8.67
N SER A 189 -1.40 -3.63 -8.12
CA SER A 189 -0.55 -4.78 -8.42
C SER A 189 -0.72 -5.23 -9.87
N THR A 190 0.38 -5.67 -10.49
CA THR A 190 0.39 -6.35 -11.78
C THR A 190 0.83 -7.81 -11.70
N GLU A 191 0.90 -8.33 -10.47
CA GLU A 191 1.16 -9.75 -10.17
C GLU A 191 0.07 -10.66 -10.78
N ASP A 192 0.40 -11.94 -10.90
CA ASP A 192 -0.53 -12.93 -11.43
C ASP A 192 -1.84 -12.97 -10.62
N GLY A 193 -2.97 -12.96 -11.32
CA GLY A 193 -4.31 -12.81 -10.75
C GLY A 193 -4.75 -11.38 -10.41
N ALA A 194 -3.86 -10.39 -10.34
CA ALA A 194 -4.21 -8.99 -10.07
C ALA A 194 -4.49 -8.16 -11.32
N TYR A 195 -3.81 -8.47 -12.44
CA TYR A 195 -3.90 -7.71 -13.69
C TYR A 195 -3.93 -8.62 -14.93
N ASP A 196 -4.91 -8.40 -15.80
CA ASP A 196 -5.02 -9.08 -17.08
C ASP A 196 -4.27 -8.31 -18.16
N TRP A 197 -3.09 -8.83 -18.50
CA TRP A 197 -2.22 -8.27 -19.52
C TRP A 197 -2.79 -8.31 -20.95
N ASN A 198 -3.88 -9.03 -21.21
CA ASN A 198 -4.50 -9.09 -22.54
C ASN A 198 -5.40 -7.89 -22.83
N ASN A 199 -6.20 -7.46 -21.85
CA ASN A 199 -7.17 -6.38 -21.98
C ASN A 199 -6.82 -5.14 -21.14
N GLY A 200 -5.76 -5.21 -20.35
CA GLY A 200 -5.25 -4.11 -19.56
C GLY A 200 -6.09 -3.78 -18.33
N THR A 201 -6.82 -4.75 -17.78
CA THR A 201 -7.75 -4.53 -16.66
C THR A 201 -7.24 -5.12 -15.34
N TRP A 202 -7.56 -4.46 -14.23
CA TRP A 202 -7.30 -4.99 -12.89
C TRP A 202 -8.47 -5.80 -12.35
N THR A 203 -8.17 -6.95 -11.76
CA THR A 203 -9.14 -7.81 -11.06
C THR A 203 -9.72 -7.08 -9.85
N GLY A 204 -11.05 -7.09 -9.72
CA GLY A 204 -11.75 -6.54 -8.56
C GLY A 204 -11.71 -7.48 -7.36
N PHE A 205 -11.53 -6.91 -6.17
CA PHE A 205 -11.63 -7.58 -4.88
C PHE A 205 -12.69 -6.85 -4.05
N ASP A 206 -13.40 -7.56 -3.16
CA ASP A 206 -14.45 -6.97 -2.31
C ASP A 206 -15.48 -6.11 -3.09
N GLY A 207 -15.81 -6.54 -4.30
CA GLY A 207 -16.62 -5.81 -5.26
C GLY A 207 -15.82 -5.32 -6.48
N SER A 208 -16.35 -4.35 -7.19
CA SER A 208 -15.71 -3.80 -8.40
C SER A 208 -14.81 -2.59 -8.10
N THR A 209 -14.87 -2.00 -6.91
CA THR A 209 -14.20 -0.73 -6.59
C THR A 209 -12.81 -0.89 -6.00
N TRP A 210 -12.44 -2.06 -5.48
CA TRP A 210 -11.12 -2.31 -4.92
C TRP A 210 -10.31 -3.27 -5.79
N VAL A 211 -8.99 -3.09 -5.78
CA VAL A 211 -8.03 -3.91 -6.52
C VAL A 211 -6.82 -4.20 -5.64
N ALA A 212 -6.06 -5.25 -5.96
CA ALA A 212 -4.86 -5.59 -5.20
C ALA A 212 -3.82 -4.45 -5.25
N ALA A 213 -3.24 -4.14 -4.09
CA ALA A 213 -2.21 -3.11 -3.93
C ALA A 213 -0.85 -3.60 -4.46
N SER A 214 -0.09 -2.71 -5.11
CA SER A 214 1.28 -2.99 -5.55
C SER A 214 2.24 -3.16 -4.37
N ARG A 215 3.35 -3.86 -4.59
CA ARG A 215 4.40 -4.02 -3.58
C ARG A 215 4.92 -2.66 -3.10
N GLU A 216 5.12 -1.72 -4.02
CA GLU A 216 5.71 -0.40 -3.74
C GLU A 216 4.81 0.46 -2.86
N ILE A 217 3.49 0.40 -3.04
CA ILE A 217 2.57 1.17 -2.18
C ILE A 217 2.45 0.54 -0.80
N ILE A 218 2.56 -0.78 -0.69
CA ILE A 218 2.61 -1.50 0.59
C ILE A 218 3.90 -1.13 1.34
N GLU A 219 5.04 -1.16 0.66
CA GLU A 219 6.33 -0.70 1.20
C GLU A 219 6.25 0.74 1.74
N TYR A 220 5.57 1.65 1.04
CA TYR A 220 5.34 3.02 1.52
C TYR A 220 4.49 3.07 2.79
N TYR A 221 3.34 2.38 2.83
CA TYR A 221 2.42 2.44 3.98
C TYR A 221 2.88 1.61 5.18
N MET A 222 3.75 0.63 4.98
CA MET A 222 4.33 -0.16 6.05
C MET A 222 5.57 0.47 6.67
N ASP A 223 6.27 1.39 5.99
CA ASP A 223 7.48 2.00 6.54
C ASP A 223 7.12 3.05 7.60
N PRO A 224 7.33 2.80 8.90
CA PRO A 224 6.82 3.69 9.95
C PRO A 224 7.47 5.07 9.89
N ARG A 225 8.69 5.15 9.35
CA ARG A 225 9.43 6.41 9.16
C ARG A 225 8.65 7.36 8.28
N ASN A 226 7.84 6.87 7.33
CA ASN A 226 7.01 7.71 6.47
C ASN A 226 5.99 8.56 7.23
N PHE A 227 5.66 8.16 8.46
CA PHE A 227 4.52 8.69 9.21
C PHE A 227 4.89 9.29 10.57
N LEU A 228 6.19 9.42 10.88
CA LEU A 228 6.65 10.10 12.09
C LEU A 228 6.58 11.63 11.91
N ASN A 229 5.38 12.16 12.03
CA ASN A 229 5.07 13.60 12.04
C ASN A 229 3.79 13.87 12.84
N ASP A 230 3.51 15.14 13.13
CA ASP A 230 2.38 15.62 13.94
C ASP A 230 0.97 15.26 13.41
N SER A 231 0.89 14.66 12.22
CA SER A 231 -0.37 14.37 11.53
C SER A 231 -0.62 12.86 11.40
N TYR A 232 0.41 12.08 11.11
CA TYR A 232 0.26 10.64 10.84
C TYR A 232 0.77 9.73 11.96
N ILE A 233 1.43 10.29 12.99
CA ILE A 233 1.98 9.50 14.10
C ILE A 233 0.90 8.80 14.92
N PHE A 234 -0.32 9.33 14.93
CA PHE A 234 -1.45 8.77 15.68
C PHE A 234 -1.87 7.37 15.23
N GLN A 235 -1.41 6.89 14.07
CA GLN A 235 -1.57 5.47 13.72
C GLN A 235 -0.80 4.52 14.65
N PHE A 236 0.22 5.04 15.34
CA PHE A 236 1.05 4.33 16.32
C PHE A 236 0.64 4.60 17.76
N MET A 237 -0.36 5.46 18.00
CA MET A 237 -0.81 5.82 19.35
C MET A 237 -1.31 4.57 20.09
N ASP A 238 -0.79 4.33 21.28
CA ASP A 238 -1.16 3.22 22.13
C ASP A 238 -2.62 3.38 22.60
N GLN A 239 -3.41 2.34 22.31
CA GLN A 239 -4.84 2.29 22.57
C GLN A 239 -5.15 1.53 23.86
N SER A 240 -4.14 1.14 24.62
CA SER A 240 -4.29 0.56 25.95
C SER A 240 -4.62 1.64 26.97
N TYR A 241 -5.51 1.31 27.92
CA TYR A 241 -5.82 2.20 29.02
C TYR A 241 -4.63 2.34 29.98
N ASN A 242 -4.33 3.58 30.35
CA ASN A 242 -3.35 3.95 31.35
C ASN A 242 -3.91 5.09 32.21
N GLU A 243 -4.31 4.75 33.44
CA GLU A 243 -4.91 5.68 34.40
C GLU A 243 -4.02 6.89 34.75
N SER A 244 -2.70 6.77 34.58
CA SER A 244 -1.76 7.89 34.83
C SER A 244 -1.70 8.90 33.69
N LEU A 245 -2.19 8.55 32.51
CA LEU A 245 -2.13 9.39 31.31
C LEU A 245 -3.51 9.90 30.86
N GLN A 246 -4.57 9.12 31.11
CA GLN A 246 -5.92 9.48 30.65
C GLN A 246 -6.83 9.86 31.81
N SER A 247 -7.49 11.01 31.69
CA SER A 247 -8.37 11.57 32.71
C SER A 247 -9.74 11.94 32.15
N ALA A 248 -10.72 12.13 33.05
CA ALA A 248 -12.07 12.54 32.68
C ALA A 248 -12.09 13.97 32.12
N GLU A 249 -11.21 14.85 32.61
CA GLU A 249 -11.06 16.23 32.15
C GLU A 249 -10.52 16.26 30.72
N GLY A 250 -9.47 15.47 30.43
CA GLY A 250 -8.93 15.32 29.08
C GLY A 250 -9.98 14.77 28.11
N LEU A 251 -10.78 13.79 28.54
CA LEU A 251 -11.88 13.27 27.75
C LEU A 251 -12.97 14.32 27.53
N THR A 252 -13.30 15.11 28.55
CA THR A 252 -14.32 16.17 28.47
C THR A 252 -13.95 17.22 27.41
N GLU A 253 -12.70 17.67 27.38
CA GLU A 253 -12.26 18.62 26.35
C GLU A 253 -12.24 17.96 24.96
N MET A 254 -11.87 16.69 24.87
CA MET A 254 -11.88 15.93 23.61
C MET A 254 -13.28 15.85 22.97
N VAL A 255 -14.32 15.62 23.78
CA VAL A 255 -15.70 15.42 23.28
C VAL A 255 -16.51 16.71 23.20
N LYS A 256 -15.91 17.85 23.52
CA LYS A 256 -16.57 19.16 23.51
C LYS A 256 -17.17 19.49 22.14
N GLY A 257 -18.41 19.98 22.15
CA GLY A 257 -19.17 20.26 20.92
C GLY A 257 -19.75 19.01 20.23
N THR A 258 -19.66 17.84 20.86
CA THR A 258 -20.31 16.61 20.41
C THR A 258 -21.37 16.16 21.41
N PHE A 259 -22.23 15.22 21.01
CA PHE A 259 -23.24 14.64 21.89
C PHE A 259 -22.63 13.92 23.11
N LEU A 260 -21.38 13.46 23.03
CA LEU A 260 -20.66 12.80 24.13
C LEU A 260 -20.24 13.78 25.25
N ALA A 261 -20.36 15.10 25.03
CA ALA A 261 -20.21 16.06 26.13
C ALA A 261 -21.44 16.11 27.05
N GLY A 262 -22.56 15.51 26.65
CA GLY A 262 -23.82 15.54 27.39
C GLY A 262 -24.02 14.39 28.39
N THR A 263 -25.27 14.24 28.82
CA THR A 263 -25.75 13.16 29.67
C THR A 263 -26.68 12.20 28.93
N VAL A 264 -26.79 10.98 29.42
CA VAL A 264 -27.76 10.00 28.95
C VAL A 264 -29.15 10.39 29.45
N SER A 265 -30.07 10.65 28.53
CA SER A 265 -31.47 10.92 28.85
C SER A 265 -32.24 9.63 29.12
N SER A 266 -32.99 9.60 30.22
CA SER A 266 -33.84 8.47 30.60
C SER A 266 -35.23 8.57 30.01
N SER A 267 -35.39 8.30 28.71
CA SER A 267 -36.67 7.83 28.19
C SER A 267 -36.60 7.68 26.68
N GLY A 268 -36.68 6.43 26.21
CA GLY A 268 -37.43 6.15 25.00
C GLY A 268 -38.90 6.50 25.26
N THR A 269 -39.28 7.75 25.04
CA THR A 269 -40.65 8.21 24.73
C THR A 269 -40.50 9.64 24.27
N SER A 270 -40.45 9.86 22.95
CA SER A 270 -40.68 11.16 22.37
C SER A 270 -42.12 11.57 22.68
N SER A 271 -42.32 12.48 23.62
CA SER A 271 -43.57 13.23 23.74
C SER A 271 -43.71 14.10 22.49
N GLY A 272 -44.47 13.60 21.52
CA GLY A 272 -44.89 14.38 20.37
C GLY A 272 -45.82 15.50 20.83
N SER A 273 -45.38 16.74 20.65
CA SER A 273 -46.29 17.89 20.58
C SER A 273 -46.64 18.11 19.12
N SER A 274 -47.78 17.56 18.72
CA SER A 274 -48.41 17.76 17.42
C SER A 274 -49.11 19.11 17.35
N ALA A 275 -48.83 19.89 16.30
CA ALA A 275 -49.81 20.74 15.59
C ALA A 275 -49.29 21.08 14.17
N PRO A 276 -50.18 21.36 13.20
CA PRO A 276 -50.11 20.71 11.89
C PRO A 276 -49.65 21.64 10.75
N GLY A 277 -49.04 21.05 9.72
CA GLY A 277 -48.72 21.75 8.48
C GLY A 277 -48.23 20.80 7.40
N SER A 278 -49.15 20.33 6.57
CA SER A 278 -48.88 19.53 5.37
C SER A 278 -47.89 20.22 4.44
N SER A 279 -46.83 19.53 4.02
CA SER A 279 -46.56 19.31 2.60
C SER A 279 -45.42 18.30 2.39
N SER A 280 -45.65 17.47 1.38
CA SER A 280 -44.85 16.37 0.88
C SER A 280 -43.40 16.72 0.56
N GLY A 281 -42.46 15.94 1.10
CA GLY A 281 -41.05 15.94 0.72
C GLY A 281 -40.48 14.52 0.79
N GLN A 282 -40.58 13.80 -0.32
CA GLN A 282 -39.93 12.52 -0.54
C GLN A 282 -38.41 12.77 -0.63
N ALA A 283 -37.63 12.33 0.36
CA ALA A 283 -36.18 12.47 0.35
C ALA A 283 -35.51 11.09 0.34
N THR A 284 -35.19 10.65 -0.86
CA THR A 284 -34.23 9.59 -1.18
C THR A 284 -32.81 10.12 -1.02
N GLY A 285 -31.94 9.43 -0.26
CA GLY A 285 -30.50 9.73 -0.23
C GLY A 285 -29.76 8.98 0.89
N PRO A 286 -28.69 8.22 0.61
CA PRO A 286 -28.10 7.27 1.56
C PRO A 286 -27.07 7.91 2.51
N ALA A 287 -26.96 7.29 3.69
CA ALA A 287 -25.97 7.58 4.72
C ALA A 287 -24.57 7.14 4.29
N ALA A 288 -23.60 8.06 4.37
CA ALA A 288 -22.22 7.88 3.97
C ALA A 288 -21.32 7.43 5.14
N GLY A 289 -20.46 6.43 4.88
CA GLY A 289 -19.28 6.11 5.69
C GLY A 289 -18.11 7.07 5.41
N PRO A 290 -17.01 7.01 6.17
CA PRO A 290 -16.07 8.10 6.28
C PRO A 290 -15.13 8.20 5.08
N GLY A 291 -15.11 9.38 4.47
CA GLY A 291 -14.15 9.70 3.44
C GLY A 291 -14.56 10.88 2.57
N MET A 292 -14.91 12.04 3.14
CA MET A 292 -14.82 13.34 2.43
C MET A 292 -14.78 14.48 3.45
N ALA A 293 -13.95 15.49 3.17
CA ALA A 293 -13.79 16.70 3.97
C ALA A 293 -14.67 17.85 3.46
N GLY A 294 -15.20 18.69 4.36
CA GLY A 294 -15.65 20.05 4.03
C GLY A 294 -16.64 20.68 5.04
N GLY A 295 -16.17 21.74 5.74
CA GLY A 295 -16.85 22.92 6.35
C GLY A 295 -18.22 22.81 7.04
N GLY A 296 -18.57 23.53 8.11
CA GLY A 296 -17.96 24.65 8.84
C GLY A 296 -18.85 24.96 10.06
N PHE A 297 -18.25 25.49 11.13
CA PHE A 297 -18.88 25.77 12.42
C PHE A 297 -19.54 27.17 12.42
N THR A 298 -20.72 27.31 13.03
CA THR A 298 -21.20 28.60 13.54
C THR A 298 -21.79 28.45 14.94
N ASP A 299 -21.40 29.41 15.78
CA ASP A 299 -21.57 29.64 17.20
C ASP A 299 -22.95 30.20 17.58
N SER A 300 -23.47 29.89 18.78
CA SER A 300 -23.98 30.88 19.78
C SER A 300 -25.02 30.33 20.77
N THR A 301 -24.58 30.28 22.04
CA THR A 301 -25.19 30.82 23.28
C THR A 301 -26.45 30.24 23.96
N VAL A 302 -26.34 30.25 25.29
CA VAL A 302 -27.09 29.70 26.43
C VAL A 302 -28.27 30.56 26.91
N GLN A 303 -29.33 29.96 27.49
CA GLN A 303 -30.01 30.49 28.70
C GLN A 303 -30.92 29.46 29.42
N THR A 304 -31.29 29.76 30.67
CA THR A 304 -31.34 28.89 31.87
C THR A 304 -32.73 28.71 32.55
N SER A 305 -32.92 27.57 33.26
CA SER A 305 -33.66 27.33 34.55
C SER A 305 -35.22 27.33 34.62
N PRO A 306 -35.91 26.83 35.71
CA PRO A 306 -35.65 25.70 36.66
C PRO A 306 -36.90 24.82 37.11
N ASP A 307 -36.61 23.74 37.87
CA ASP A 307 -37.32 23.04 39.01
C ASP A 307 -38.60 22.13 38.95
N ALA A 308 -38.38 20.84 39.32
CA ALA A 308 -39.01 19.91 40.33
C ALA A 308 -40.51 19.44 40.26
N PRO A 309 -40.97 18.32 40.93
CA PRO A 309 -40.32 17.35 41.85
C PRO A 309 -40.60 15.82 41.59
N GLU A 310 -40.12 14.98 42.53
CA GLU A 310 -39.85 13.51 42.59
C GLU A 310 -41.03 12.53 42.77
N SER A 311 -40.84 11.23 42.45
CA SER A 311 -41.00 10.08 43.40
C SER A 311 -40.48 8.71 42.88
N GLU A 312 -39.82 8.01 43.83
CA GLU A 312 -39.30 6.62 44.04
C GLU A 312 -39.84 5.41 43.21
N SER A 313 -39.24 4.21 43.11
CA SER A 313 -37.98 3.56 43.54
C SER A 313 -37.93 2.16 42.86
N GLY A 314 -36.73 1.67 42.48
CA GLY A 314 -36.50 0.29 42.01
C GLY A 314 -35.06 0.06 41.58
N SER A 315 -34.24 -0.53 42.46
CA SER A 315 -32.79 -0.66 42.34
C SER A 315 -32.36 -1.71 41.30
N GLN A 316 -31.64 -1.28 40.27
CA GLN A 316 -30.95 -2.12 39.28
C GLN A 316 -29.64 -1.40 38.91
N PRO A 317 -28.53 -2.06 38.56
CA PRO A 317 -27.34 -1.36 38.04
C PRO A 317 -27.60 -0.94 36.58
N GLY A 318 -28.61 -0.10 36.40
CA GLY A 318 -28.92 0.59 35.16
C GLY A 318 -28.14 1.89 35.13
N GLY A 319 -27.72 2.34 33.94
CA GLY A 319 -27.32 3.73 33.77
C GLY A 319 -28.48 4.62 34.21
N THR A 320 -28.33 5.26 35.36
CA THR A 320 -29.34 6.17 35.92
C THR A 320 -29.49 7.36 34.98
N SER A 321 -30.70 7.90 34.90
CA SER A 321 -30.91 9.19 34.23
C SER A 321 -29.89 10.22 34.70
N GLY A 322 -29.31 10.99 33.77
CA GLY A 322 -28.38 12.05 34.13
C GLY A 322 -26.92 11.64 34.27
N GLU A 323 -26.56 10.38 34.03
CA GLU A 323 -25.16 9.98 33.91
C GLU A 323 -24.48 10.61 32.68
N THR A 324 -23.22 11.06 32.79
CA THR A 324 -22.50 11.66 31.65
C THR A 324 -21.91 10.58 30.75
N TYR A 325 -21.84 10.84 29.44
CA TYR A 325 -21.13 9.93 28.53
C TYR A 325 -19.64 9.82 28.90
N VAL A 326 -19.04 10.91 29.38
CA VAL A 326 -17.66 10.93 29.89
C VAL A 326 -17.47 9.90 31.01
N SER A 327 -18.35 9.86 32.02
CA SER A 327 -18.22 8.87 33.10
C SER A 327 -18.37 7.44 32.59
N ILE A 328 -19.35 7.20 31.69
CA ILE A 328 -19.55 5.88 31.06
C ILE A 328 -18.32 5.43 30.29
N ILE A 329 -17.71 6.31 29.50
CA ILE A 329 -16.54 5.99 28.70
C ILE A 329 -15.31 5.75 29.59
N MET A 330 -15.15 6.50 30.67
CA MET A 330 -14.06 6.27 31.64
C MET A 330 -14.21 4.93 32.36
N ASP A 331 -15.43 4.54 32.75
CA ASP A 331 -15.71 3.22 33.30
C ASP A 331 -15.44 2.12 32.27
N ALA A 332 -15.93 2.31 31.04
CA ALA A 332 -15.70 1.40 29.93
C ALA A 332 -14.20 1.21 29.67
N ALA A 333 -13.39 2.27 29.74
CA ALA A 333 -11.94 2.20 29.60
C ALA A 333 -11.29 1.32 30.67
N LYS A 334 -11.64 1.53 31.94
CA LYS A 334 -11.16 0.73 33.08
C LYS A 334 -11.50 -0.76 32.92
N GLU A 335 -12.74 -1.06 32.53
CA GLU A 335 -13.21 -2.44 32.41
C GLU A 335 -12.66 -3.17 31.17
N SER A 336 -12.51 -2.45 30.06
CA SER A 336 -12.06 -3.04 28.79
C SER A 336 -10.54 -3.06 28.64
N GLY A 337 -9.82 -2.17 29.35
CA GLY A 337 -8.40 -1.91 29.14
C GLY A 337 -8.13 -1.05 27.90
N VAL A 338 -9.14 -0.36 27.36
CA VAL A 338 -9.03 0.47 26.15
C VAL A 338 -8.95 1.95 26.51
N ASN A 339 -8.07 2.69 25.85
CA ASN A 339 -7.91 4.12 26.02
C ASN A 339 -9.26 4.86 25.81
N PRO A 340 -9.73 5.68 26.78
CA PRO A 340 -11.04 6.33 26.71
C PRO A 340 -11.16 7.29 25.51
N TYR A 341 -10.05 7.89 25.08
CA TYR A 341 -10.03 8.76 23.91
C TYR A 341 -10.26 7.94 22.62
N ILE A 342 -9.76 6.71 22.58
CA ILE A 342 -10.01 5.79 21.47
C ILE A 342 -11.48 5.35 21.47
N ILE A 343 -12.05 5.02 22.63
CA ILE A 343 -13.48 4.69 22.76
C ILE A 343 -14.35 5.84 22.22
N ALA A 344 -14.12 7.07 22.69
CA ALA A 344 -14.87 8.24 22.25
C ALA A 344 -14.72 8.51 20.74
N SER A 345 -13.49 8.44 20.22
CA SER A 345 -13.26 8.66 18.79
C SER A 345 -13.95 7.60 17.91
N MET A 346 -13.95 6.32 18.31
CA MET A 346 -14.72 5.28 17.63
C MET A 346 -16.21 5.57 17.63
N ILE A 347 -16.79 5.94 18.78
CA ILE A 347 -18.22 6.27 18.87
C ILE A 347 -18.57 7.46 17.96
N LEU A 348 -17.76 8.52 17.98
CA LEU A 348 -17.99 9.70 17.14
C LEU A 348 -17.83 9.39 15.64
N GLN A 349 -16.91 8.48 15.31
CA GLN A 349 -16.71 8.00 13.95
C GLN A 349 -17.92 7.22 13.44
N GLU A 350 -18.54 6.41 14.29
CA GLU A 350 -19.68 5.55 13.94
C GLU A 350 -21.04 6.28 13.99
N GLN A 351 -21.21 7.21 14.92
CA GLN A 351 -22.53 7.83 15.19
C GLN A 351 -22.60 9.31 14.80
N GLY A 352 -21.48 9.88 14.36
CA GLY A 352 -21.32 11.29 14.07
C GLY A 352 -21.30 12.17 15.34
N ALA A 353 -20.83 13.41 15.19
CA ALA A 353 -20.71 14.34 16.31
C ALA A 353 -22.04 14.68 17.00
N GLN A 354 -23.16 14.51 16.29
CA GLN A 354 -24.51 14.79 16.80
C GLN A 354 -25.22 13.56 17.36
N GLY A 355 -24.65 12.35 17.24
CA GLY A 355 -25.20 11.13 17.82
C GLY A 355 -26.60 10.77 17.30
N GLN A 356 -26.86 10.97 16.01
CA GLN A 356 -28.19 10.75 15.41
C GLN A 356 -28.30 9.38 14.71
N GLY A 357 -27.34 8.48 14.93
CA GLY A 357 -27.31 7.14 14.35
C GLY A 357 -28.52 6.31 14.79
N ARG A 358 -29.15 5.61 13.84
CA ARG A 358 -30.32 4.75 14.13
C ARG A 358 -29.98 3.62 15.10
N SER A 359 -28.74 3.13 15.12
CA SER A 359 -28.28 2.08 16.03
C SER A 359 -28.18 2.52 17.49
N ILE A 360 -28.24 3.82 17.77
CA ILE A 360 -28.19 4.37 19.14
C ILE A 360 -29.48 5.09 19.53
N SER A 361 -30.52 5.07 18.69
CA SER A 361 -31.77 5.79 18.97
C SER A 361 -32.61 5.13 20.06
N GLY A 362 -32.45 3.82 20.27
CA GLY A 362 -33.30 3.02 21.16
C GLY A 362 -34.77 2.90 20.70
N THR A 363 -35.08 3.34 19.47
CA THR A 363 -36.46 3.42 18.93
C THR A 363 -36.69 2.59 17.68
N VAL A 364 -35.70 1.82 17.22
CA VAL A 364 -35.83 0.96 16.04
C VAL A 364 -36.89 -0.11 16.31
N THR A 365 -37.89 -0.22 15.44
CA THR A 365 -38.99 -1.18 15.55
C THR A 365 -38.47 -2.62 15.71
N GLY A 366 -38.98 -3.36 16.68
CA GLY A 366 -38.51 -4.71 17.04
C GLY A 366 -37.29 -4.75 17.96
N TYR A 367 -36.56 -3.63 18.11
CA TYR A 367 -35.35 -3.52 18.93
C TYR A 367 -35.38 -2.27 19.84
N GLY A 368 -36.57 -1.84 20.26
CA GLY A 368 -36.72 -0.73 21.21
C GLY A 368 -35.97 -1.00 22.52
N GLY A 369 -35.23 -0.01 23.00
CA GLY A 369 -34.41 -0.10 24.21
C GLY A 369 -33.05 -0.79 24.05
N TYR A 370 -32.69 -1.25 22.84
CA TYR A 370 -31.36 -1.77 22.55
C TYR A 370 -30.51 -0.74 21.79
N TYR A 371 -29.20 -0.77 22.06
CA TYR A 371 -28.25 0.21 21.53
C TYR A 371 -27.00 -0.50 21.01
N ASN A 372 -26.39 0.06 19.96
CA ASN A 372 -25.12 -0.40 19.42
C ASN A 372 -24.26 0.80 18.99
N PHE A 373 -23.46 1.33 19.91
CA PHE A 373 -22.64 2.53 19.69
C PHE A 373 -21.45 2.33 18.75
N PHE A 374 -21.03 1.09 18.53
CA PHE A 374 -19.86 0.74 17.71
C PHE A 374 -20.23 0.01 16.42
N ASN A 375 -21.52 -0.11 16.10
CA ASN A 375 -22.03 -0.86 14.95
C ASN A 375 -21.47 -2.31 14.87
N ILE A 376 -21.24 -2.94 16.02
CA ILE A 376 -20.70 -4.32 16.08
C ILE A 376 -21.72 -5.30 15.48
N GLU A 377 -21.25 -6.18 14.60
CA GLU A 377 -22.08 -7.15 13.85
C GLU A 377 -23.14 -6.49 12.93
N ALA A 378 -22.95 -5.23 12.55
CA ALA A 378 -23.84 -4.51 11.64
C ALA A 378 -23.41 -4.72 10.17
N TYR A 379 -24.00 -5.72 9.52
CA TYR A 379 -23.85 -5.94 8.08
C TYR A 379 -25.19 -6.32 7.44
N THR A 380 -25.34 -5.98 6.17
CA THR A 380 -26.55 -6.34 5.41
C THR A 380 -26.53 -7.84 5.14
N SER A 381 -27.62 -8.53 5.47
CA SER A 381 -27.74 -9.97 5.29
C SER A 381 -29.20 -10.36 5.14
N GLY A 382 -29.54 -10.97 4.00
CA GLY A 382 -30.91 -11.34 3.69
C GLY A 382 -31.83 -10.12 3.66
N SER A 383 -32.92 -10.16 4.43
CA SER A 383 -33.89 -9.05 4.53
C SER A 383 -33.56 -8.01 5.60
N MET A 384 -32.50 -8.21 6.40
CA MET A 384 -32.16 -7.29 7.48
C MET A 384 -31.17 -6.23 7.00
N SER A 385 -31.46 -4.97 7.31
CA SER A 385 -30.49 -3.88 7.20
C SER A 385 -29.34 -4.09 8.19
N ALA A 386 -28.18 -3.47 7.93
CA ALA A 386 -27.04 -3.50 8.84
C ALA A 386 -27.41 -3.04 10.27
N VAL A 387 -28.23 -1.99 10.39
CA VAL A 387 -28.71 -1.49 11.69
C VAL A 387 -29.53 -2.53 12.43
N GLU A 388 -30.50 -3.16 11.75
CA GLU A 388 -31.33 -4.21 12.36
C GLU A 388 -30.50 -5.43 12.75
N ARG A 389 -29.49 -5.79 11.95
CA ARG A 389 -28.60 -6.92 12.23
C ARG A 389 -27.74 -6.66 13.46
N GLY A 390 -27.16 -5.47 13.57
CA GLY A 390 -26.37 -5.07 14.73
C GLY A 390 -27.21 -4.96 16.01
N LEU A 391 -28.45 -4.47 15.91
CA LEU A 391 -29.37 -4.39 17.05
C LEU A 391 -29.94 -5.75 17.46
N TRP A 392 -30.18 -6.64 16.50
CA TRP A 392 -30.52 -8.03 16.78
C TRP A 392 -29.42 -8.71 17.57
N TRP A 393 -28.16 -8.56 17.14
CA TRP A 393 -27.03 -9.14 17.87
C TRP A 393 -26.91 -8.52 19.27
N ALA A 394 -27.09 -7.20 19.40
CA ALA A 394 -27.07 -6.50 20.68
C ALA A 394 -28.18 -6.95 21.66
N SER A 395 -29.33 -7.40 21.15
CA SER A 395 -30.45 -7.85 21.98
C SER A 395 -30.37 -9.31 22.44
N GLN A 396 -29.47 -10.11 21.86
CA GLN A 396 -29.27 -11.50 22.29
C GLN A 396 -28.48 -11.55 23.62
N SER A 397 -28.68 -12.60 24.42
CA SER A 397 -27.76 -12.89 25.53
C SER A 397 -26.40 -13.37 25.00
N GLY A 398 -25.30 -12.96 25.63
CA GLY A 398 -23.97 -13.45 25.25
C GLY A 398 -22.80 -12.67 25.85
N SER A 399 -21.62 -12.85 25.26
CA SER A 399 -20.38 -12.17 25.67
C SER A 399 -20.49 -10.65 25.60
N TYR A 400 -19.53 -9.97 26.25
CA TYR A 400 -19.39 -8.51 26.26
C TYR A 400 -20.55 -7.78 26.96
N GLY A 401 -21.14 -8.41 27.98
CA GLY A 401 -22.22 -7.80 28.77
C GLY A 401 -23.54 -7.65 28.00
N ARG A 402 -23.78 -8.50 27.00
CA ARG A 402 -25.05 -8.54 26.28
C ARG A 402 -26.13 -9.25 27.10
N PRO A 403 -27.40 -8.80 27.05
CA PRO A 403 -27.94 -7.85 26.06
C PRO A 403 -27.62 -6.38 26.37
N TRP A 404 -27.41 -5.57 25.33
CA TRP A 404 -27.13 -4.13 25.43
C TRP A 404 -28.41 -3.30 25.50
N ASN A 405 -29.18 -3.54 26.56
CA ASN A 405 -30.48 -2.92 26.84
C ASN A 405 -30.40 -1.54 27.53
N SER A 406 -29.23 -0.90 27.48
CA SER A 406 -29.02 0.49 27.92
C SER A 406 -27.83 1.09 27.20
N VAL A 407 -27.75 2.43 27.18
CA VAL A 407 -26.59 3.16 26.63
C VAL A 407 -25.29 2.73 27.30
N ARG A 408 -25.27 2.67 28.65
CA ARG A 408 -24.12 2.19 29.43
C ARG A 408 -23.70 0.77 29.02
N ALA A 409 -24.64 -0.17 28.97
CA ALA A 409 -24.34 -1.55 28.60
C ALA A 409 -23.74 -1.65 27.20
N SER A 410 -24.25 -0.87 26.24
CA SER A 410 -23.72 -0.82 24.87
C SER A 410 -22.32 -0.23 24.78
N ILE A 411 -22.05 0.89 25.47
CA ILE A 411 -20.74 1.54 25.47
C ILE A 411 -19.69 0.66 26.15
N VAL A 412 -19.98 0.18 27.37
CA VAL A 412 -19.07 -0.71 28.11
C VAL A 412 -18.87 -2.03 27.37
N GLY A 413 -19.95 -2.61 26.85
CA GLY A 413 -19.90 -3.87 26.12
C GLY A 413 -19.12 -3.79 24.82
N GLY A 414 -19.34 -2.75 24.01
CA GLY A 414 -18.57 -2.56 22.79
C GLY A 414 -17.10 -2.24 23.05
N ALA A 415 -16.79 -1.49 24.11
CA ALA A 415 -15.40 -1.29 24.55
C ALA A 415 -14.74 -2.62 24.97
N LYS A 416 -15.44 -3.49 25.70
CA LYS A 416 -14.95 -4.85 26.04
C LYS A 416 -14.71 -5.68 24.80
N TRP A 417 -15.63 -5.66 23.84
CA TRP A 417 -15.46 -6.33 22.55
C TRP A 417 -14.18 -5.86 21.85
N TYR A 418 -13.95 -4.56 21.81
CA TYR A 418 -12.74 -3.98 21.22
C TYR A 418 -11.47 -4.38 21.96
N GLY A 419 -11.47 -4.26 23.29
CA GLY A 419 -10.33 -4.57 24.15
C GLY A 419 -9.92 -6.04 24.05
N GLU A 420 -10.89 -6.96 24.06
CA GLU A 420 -10.63 -8.40 23.96
C GLU A 420 -10.17 -8.84 22.56
N ASN A 421 -10.73 -8.26 21.50
CA ASN A 421 -10.40 -8.67 20.14
C ASN A 421 -9.12 -8.01 19.59
N TYR A 422 -8.63 -6.89 20.17
CA TYR A 422 -7.46 -6.19 19.64
C TYR A 422 -6.41 -5.88 20.70
N VAL A 423 -6.72 -5.00 21.66
CA VAL A 423 -5.73 -4.45 22.60
C VAL A 423 -5.08 -5.56 23.43
N LYS A 424 -5.87 -6.45 24.03
CA LYS A 424 -5.40 -7.58 24.85
C LYS A 424 -4.65 -8.64 24.04
N ARG A 425 -4.76 -8.62 22.70
CA ARG A 425 -4.03 -9.49 21.78
C ARG A 425 -2.73 -8.87 21.27
N GLY A 426 -2.37 -7.68 21.74
CA GLY A 426 -1.15 -6.98 21.34
C GLY A 426 -1.32 -6.09 20.10
N GLN A 427 -2.50 -6.06 19.47
CA GLN A 427 -2.82 -5.11 18.39
C GLN A 427 -3.18 -3.74 18.98
N VAL A 428 -2.23 -3.13 19.69
CA VAL A 428 -2.43 -1.96 20.55
C VAL A 428 -2.53 -0.62 19.82
N ASN A 429 -2.46 -0.61 18.49
CA ASN A 429 -2.63 0.61 17.69
C ASN A 429 -3.12 0.31 16.28
N LEU A 430 -3.47 1.36 15.52
CA LEU A 430 -4.05 1.24 14.19
C LEU A 430 -3.12 0.51 13.21
N TYR A 431 -1.81 0.72 13.31
CA TYR A 431 -0.83 0.02 12.49
C TYR A 431 -0.82 -1.50 12.77
N LEU A 432 -0.73 -1.90 14.04
CA LEU A 432 -0.69 -3.32 14.43
C LEU A 432 -2.04 -4.00 14.19
N LYS A 433 -3.16 -3.27 14.25
CA LYS A 433 -4.47 -3.77 13.80
C LYS A 433 -4.51 -4.00 12.29
N LYS A 434 -3.95 -3.08 11.49
CA LYS A 434 -3.97 -3.17 10.03
C LYS A 434 -3.09 -4.29 9.48
N TYR A 435 -1.87 -4.43 9.98
CA TYR A 435 -0.88 -5.36 9.41
C TYR A 435 -0.70 -6.63 10.23
N ASN A 436 -1.13 -6.63 11.50
CA ASN A 436 -0.85 -7.67 12.49
C ASN A 436 0.56 -8.26 12.38
N VAL A 437 1.56 -7.43 12.65
CA VAL A 437 2.96 -7.86 12.75
C VAL A 437 3.32 -8.24 14.19
N THR A 438 2.32 -8.66 14.96
CA THR A 438 2.49 -9.14 16.33
C THR A 438 2.74 -10.64 16.34
N SER A 439 3.18 -11.17 17.48
CA SER A 439 3.38 -12.62 17.67
C SER A 439 2.07 -13.41 17.74
N ASP A 440 0.94 -12.78 18.08
CA ASP A 440 -0.37 -13.44 18.08
C ASP A 440 -1.02 -13.36 16.69
N GLY A 441 -0.97 -14.49 15.98
CA GLY A 441 -1.63 -14.63 14.69
C GLY A 441 -1.05 -13.71 13.62
N THR A 442 0.28 -13.61 13.53
CA THR A 442 0.99 -12.78 12.53
C THR A 442 0.36 -12.88 11.14
N TYR A 443 0.09 -11.72 10.51
CA TYR A 443 -0.58 -11.57 9.21
C TYR A 443 -2.04 -12.07 9.15
N LYS A 444 -2.65 -12.42 10.28
CA LYS A 444 -4.07 -12.79 10.40
C LYS A 444 -4.78 -11.75 11.27
N HIS A 445 -6.10 -11.83 11.38
CA HIS A 445 -6.87 -10.90 12.21
C HIS A 445 -6.54 -9.42 11.91
N GLN A 446 -6.36 -9.10 10.63
CA GLN A 446 -6.16 -7.75 10.17
C GLN A 446 -7.50 -7.04 10.13
N TYR A 447 -7.55 -5.85 10.74
CA TYR A 447 -8.79 -5.08 10.89
C TYR A 447 -9.38 -4.63 9.55
N MET A 448 -8.54 -4.46 8.52
CA MET A 448 -8.96 -3.95 7.22
C MET A 448 -7.99 -4.33 6.09
N THR A 449 -8.49 -4.39 4.86
CA THR A 449 -7.72 -4.67 3.65
C THR A 449 -7.13 -3.42 3.01
N ASN A 450 -7.72 -2.23 3.22
CA ASN A 450 -7.22 -0.97 2.66
C ASN A 450 -5.80 -0.61 3.17
N ALA A 451 -4.82 -0.56 2.27
CA ALA A 451 -3.42 -0.26 2.60
C ALA A 451 -3.22 1.11 3.28
N LEU A 452 -4.05 2.11 2.95
CA LEU A 452 -4.00 3.46 3.53
C LEU A 452 -4.63 3.54 4.93
N GLY A 453 -5.46 2.58 5.31
CA GLY A 453 -6.49 2.81 6.33
C GLY A 453 -5.95 3.21 7.70
N ALA A 454 -4.86 2.58 8.20
CA ALA A 454 -4.25 2.97 9.47
C ALA A 454 -3.76 4.43 9.48
N ALA A 455 -3.12 4.87 8.39
CA ALA A 455 -2.62 6.24 8.27
C ALA A 455 -3.78 7.25 8.14
N ALA A 456 -4.84 6.91 7.41
CA ALA A 456 -6.03 7.77 7.29
C ALA A 456 -6.78 7.92 8.63
N GLU A 457 -6.97 6.83 9.36
CA GLU A 457 -7.59 6.86 10.69
C GLU A 457 -6.72 7.64 11.69
N GLY A 458 -5.40 7.44 11.67
CA GLY A 458 -4.46 8.23 12.47
C GLY A 458 -4.56 9.73 12.15
N LEU A 459 -4.69 10.10 10.88
CA LEU A 459 -4.89 11.49 10.48
C LEU A 459 -6.20 12.08 11.02
N SER A 460 -7.26 11.28 11.12
CA SER A 460 -8.51 11.72 11.76
C SER A 460 -8.32 11.99 13.25
N LEU A 461 -7.59 11.13 13.97
CA LEU A 461 -7.24 11.36 15.37
C LEU A 461 -6.42 12.65 15.55
N ALA A 462 -5.48 12.91 14.64
CA ALA A 462 -4.63 14.11 14.70
C ALA A 462 -5.40 15.44 14.56
N LYS A 463 -6.65 15.42 14.07
CA LYS A 463 -7.50 16.62 14.01
C LYS A 463 -8.07 17.01 15.36
N ILE A 464 -8.03 16.10 16.33
CA ILE A 464 -8.50 16.33 17.69
C ILE A 464 -7.40 17.06 18.45
N GLY A 465 -7.49 18.39 18.50
CA GLY A 465 -6.45 19.25 19.08
C GLY A 465 -6.03 18.83 20.50
N ALA A 466 -7.01 18.48 21.34
CA ALA A 466 -6.78 18.01 22.70
C ALA A 466 -5.84 16.79 22.79
N LEU A 467 -5.86 15.88 21.80
CA LEU A 467 -4.94 14.74 21.79
C LEU A 467 -3.48 15.17 21.62
N LYS A 468 -3.23 16.26 20.89
CA LYS A 468 -1.87 16.77 20.70
C LYS A 468 -1.28 17.39 21.96
N GLU A 469 -2.13 17.94 22.81
CA GLU A 469 -1.75 18.59 24.06
C GLU A 469 -1.64 17.56 25.21
N SER A 470 -2.34 16.43 25.08
CA SER A 470 -2.30 15.34 26.06
C SER A 470 -1.01 14.53 26.03
N ALA A 471 -0.66 13.93 27.16
CA ALA A 471 0.39 12.93 27.23
C ALA A 471 -0.04 11.66 26.47
N ALA A 472 0.79 11.20 25.56
CA ALA A 472 0.49 10.08 24.68
C ALA A 472 1.70 9.15 24.54
N VAL A 473 1.43 7.85 24.42
CA VAL A 473 2.44 6.84 24.11
C VAL A 473 2.27 6.42 22.66
N PHE A 474 3.36 6.36 21.91
CA PHE A 474 3.38 5.88 20.53
C PHE A 474 4.26 4.64 20.45
N THR A 475 3.63 3.51 20.15
CA THR A 475 4.28 2.20 20.01
C THR A 475 4.58 1.95 18.53
N ILE A 476 5.83 2.17 18.12
CA ILE A 476 6.23 2.29 16.71
C ILE A 476 6.95 1.00 16.26
N PRO A 477 6.50 0.32 15.20
CA PRO A 477 7.13 -0.90 14.74
C PRO A 477 8.55 -0.67 14.21
N VAL A 478 9.42 -1.63 14.49
CA VAL A 478 10.79 -1.71 13.98
C VAL A 478 11.02 -3.12 13.43
N TYR A 479 11.40 -3.20 12.16
CA TYR A 479 11.72 -4.44 11.45
C TYR A 479 13.24 -4.60 11.32
N SER A 480 13.72 -5.85 11.19
CA SER A 480 15.10 -6.08 10.75
C SER A 480 15.22 -5.85 9.24
N ASP A 481 16.44 -5.60 8.76
CA ASP A 481 16.75 -5.48 7.32
C ASP A 481 15.95 -4.40 6.58
N MET A 482 15.54 -3.35 7.30
CA MET A 482 14.89 -2.20 6.67
C MET A 482 15.83 -1.50 5.68
N PRO A 483 15.29 -0.94 4.59
CA PRO A 483 16.06 -0.14 3.65
C PRO A 483 16.63 1.09 4.37
N SER A 484 17.83 1.52 3.96
CA SER A 484 18.52 2.67 4.58
C SER A 484 17.66 3.93 4.59
N GLU A 485 16.96 4.19 3.48
CA GLU A 485 16.05 5.32 3.33
C GLU A 485 14.58 4.91 3.47
N PRO A 486 13.71 5.82 3.96
CA PRO A 486 12.28 5.62 3.95
C PRO A 486 11.74 5.35 2.54
N ARG A 487 10.81 4.41 2.41
CA ARG A 487 10.21 4.05 1.11
C ARG A 487 9.40 5.22 0.55
N LEU A 488 9.65 5.63 -0.69
CA LEU A 488 8.90 6.72 -1.32
C LEU A 488 7.54 6.24 -1.83
N LYS A 489 6.57 7.14 -1.84
CA LYS A 489 5.24 6.85 -2.40
C LYS A 489 5.33 6.69 -3.92
N PRO A 490 4.82 5.61 -4.52
CA PRO A 490 4.76 5.49 -5.98
C PRO A 490 3.81 6.54 -6.59
N THR A 491 4.16 7.05 -7.79
CA THR A 491 3.36 8.09 -8.49
C THR A 491 3.14 7.82 -9.99
N GLY A 492 3.60 6.69 -10.52
CA GLY A 492 3.37 6.34 -11.92
C GLY A 492 1.87 6.17 -12.21
N ASP A 493 1.41 6.68 -13.34
CA ASP A 493 0.01 6.56 -13.76
C ASP A 493 -0.10 6.34 -15.27
N GLY A 494 -1.23 5.81 -15.73
CA GLY A 494 -1.40 5.30 -17.10
C GLY A 494 -1.24 3.78 -17.16
N SER A 495 -1.42 3.19 -18.34
CA SER A 495 -1.29 1.74 -18.52
C SER A 495 0.10 1.24 -18.09
N PRO A 496 0.19 0.16 -17.28
CA PRO A 496 1.45 -0.51 -16.95
C PRO A 496 1.87 -1.52 -18.04
N ASN A 497 1.09 -1.68 -19.10
CA ASN A 497 1.26 -2.79 -20.04
C ASN A 497 2.46 -2.57 -20.97
N ASN A 498 3.61 -3.12 -20.58
CA ASN A 498 4.85 -3.14 -21.36
C ASN A 498 5.11 -4.46 -22.10
N LYS A 499 4.07 -5.28 -22.33
CA LYS A 499 4.22 -6.56 -23.02
C LYS A 499 4.04 -6.41 -24.53
N LEU A 500 4.71 -7.27 -25.30
CA LEU A 500 4.55 -7.37 -26.76
C LEU A 500 3.44 -8.37 -27.10
N ARG A 501 2.67 -8.07 -28.15
CA ARG A 501 1.77 -9.04 -28.84
C ARG A 501 2.49 -9.78 -29.97
N GLY A 502 3.65 -9.29 -30.40
CA GLY A 502 4.48 -9.94 -31.40
C GLY A 502 5.93 -9.47 -31.33
N PHE A 503 6.86 -10.40 -31.53
CA PHE A 503 8.31 -10.15 -31.53
C PHE A 503 9.03 -11.16 -32.40
N GLY A 504 10.01 -10.72 -33.17
CA GLY A 504 10.87 -11.63 -33.93
C GLY A 504 11.73 -10.89 -34.96
N ILE A 505 12.28 -11.66 -35.90
CA ILE A 505 13.15 -11.13 -36.95
C ILE A 505 12.58 -11.55 -38.29
N GLU A 506 12.43 -10.60 -39.21
CA GLU A 506 12.02 -10.93 -40.58
C GLU A 506 13.08 -11.81 -41.24
N GLY A 507 12.65 -12.97 -41.74
CA GLY A 507 13.50 -13.90 -42.46
C GLY A 507 14.25 -14.92 -41.61
N PHE A 508 14.12 -14.88 -40.27
CA PHE A 508 14.84 -15.76 -39.36
C PHE A 508 13.97 -16.23 -38.19
N SER A 509 14.11 -17.50 -37.80
CA SER A 509 13.45 -18.03 -36.61
C SER A 509 14.25 -17.69 -35.34
N ILE A 510 13.55 -17.24 -34.31
CA ILE A 510 14.11 -17.05 -32.97
C ILE A 510 13.81 -18.27 -32.09
N THR A 511 14.68 -18.54 -31.11
CA THR A 511 14.53 -19.63 -30.15
C THR A 511 14.62 -19.09 -28.72
N PRO A 512 13.66 -19.39 -27.83
CA PRO A 512 12.40 -20.07 -28.13
C PRO A 512 11.51 -19.26 -29.09
N SER A 513 10.44 -19.86 -29.61
CA SER A 513 9.40 -19.08 -30.30
C SER A 513 8.82 -18.03 -29.36
N PHE A 514 8.36 -16.91 -29.89
CA PHE A 514 7.89 -15.79 -29.09
C PHE A 514 6.81 -16.19 -28.07
N VAL A 515 7.07 -15.88 -26.80
CA VAL A 515 6.12 -15.93 -25.69
C VAL A 515 6.30 -14.63 -24.91
N ARG A 516 5.22 -13.86 -24.72
CA ARG A 516 5.29 -12.48 -24.19
C ARG A 516 6.02 -12.32 -22.83
N ASP A 517 6.07 -13.37 -22.02
CA ASP A 517 6.73 -13.35 -20.71
C ASP A 517 8.20 -13.78 -20.77
N THR A 518 8.65 -14.34 -21.90
CA THR A 518 10.06 -14.64 -22.16
C THR A 518 10.80 -13.39 -22.64
N GLN A 519 11.90 -13.06 -21.97
CA GLN A 519 12.71 -11.85 -22.24
C GLN A 519 14.02 -12.13 -22.97
N GLU A 520 14.44 -13.39 -23.10
CA GLU A 520 15.67 -13.76 -23.78
C GLU A 520 15.39 -14.73 -24.93
N TYR A 521 15.99 -14.43 -26.07
CA TYR A 521 15.87 -15.20 -27.31
C TYR A 521 17.23 -15.31 -27.98
N GLU A 522 17.36 -16.29 -28.85
CA GLU A 522 18.54 -16.54 -29.65
C GLU A 522 18.18 -16.65 -31.13
N VAL A 523 19.08 -16.20 -32.00
CA VAL A 523 18.98 -16.38 -33.45
C VAL A 523 20.32 -16.81 -34.01
N SER A 524 20.31 -17.79 -34.91
CA SER A 524 21.50 -18.16 -35.69
C SER A 524 21.40 -17.60 -37.11
N VAL A 525 22.47 -16.98 -37.60
CA VAL A 525 22.52 -16.35 -38.92
C VAL A 525 23.83 -16.65 -39.63
N ASN A 526 23.81 -16.61 -40.96
CA ASN A 526 25.00 -16.77 -41.77
C ASN A 526 25.99 -15.63 -41.53
N SER A 527 27.30 -15.90 -41.60
CA SER A 527 28.34 -14.86 -41.47
C SER A 527 28.27 -13.78 -42.55
N SER A 528 27.54 -14.00 -43.65
CA SER A 528 27.28 -12.98 -44.69
C SER A 528 26.20 -11.95 -44.34
N VAL A 529 25.38 -12.17 -43.30
CA VAL A 529 24.26 -11.27 -42.96
C VAL A 529 24.80 -10.02 -42.25
N SER A 530 24.61 -8.83 -42.80
CA SER A 530 25.13 -7.57 -42.22
C SER A 530 24.08 -6.77 -41.44
N SER A 531 22.80 -7.05 -41.60
CA SER A 531 21.70 -6.44 -40.83
C SER A 531 20.57 -7.43 -40.56
N LEU A 532 19.80 -7.16 -39.52
CA LEU A 532 18.59 -7.89 -39.16
C LEU A 532 17.43 -6.92 -38.98
N LYS A 533 16.30 -7.23 -39.62
CA LYS A 533 15.05 -6.49 -39.41
C LYS A 533 14.29 -7.06 -38.22
N VAL A 534 14.48 -6.44 -37.07
CA VAL A 534 13.82 -6.80 -35.81
C VAL A 534 12.43 -6.17 -35.78
N CYS A 535 11.40 -6.99 -35.64
CA CYS A 535 10.01 -6.56 -35.62
C CYS A 535 9.42 -6.74 -34.22
N ALA A 536 8.66 -5.75 -33.76
CA ALA A 536 8.01 -5.77 -32.46
C ALA A 536 6.67 -5.03 -32.52
N ALA A 537 5.66 -5.56 -31.82
CA ALA A 537 4.35 -4.94 -31.69
C ALA A 537 3.89 -4.99 -30.23
N ALA A 538 3.58 -3.86 -29.62
CA ALA A 538 3.13 -3.77 -28.23
C ALA A 538 1.69 -4.25 -28.10
N ILE A 539 1.32 -4.84 -26.96
CA ILE A 539 -0.10 -5.14 -26.67
C ILE A 539 -0.87 -3.82 -26.58
N ASP A 540 -0.39 -2.91 -25.75
CA ASP A 540 -1.00 -1.62 -25.48
C ASP A 540 -0.51 -0.57 -26.48
N SER A 541 -1.45 0.18 -27.07
CA SER A 541 -1.15 1.21 -28.06
C SER A 541 -0.45 2.44 -27.48
N SER A 542 -0.56 2.67 -26.17
CA SER A 542 0.12 3.77 -25.48
C SER A 542 1.57 3.44 -25.11
N ALA A 543 2.00 2.18 -25.29
CA ALA A 543 3.38 1.79 -25.05
C ALA A 543 4.32 2.19 -26.20
N ALA A 544 5.50 2.68 -25.86
CA ALA A 544 6.56 3.03 -26.81
C ALA A 544 7.55 1.87 -26.97
N ILE A 545 7.97 1.59 -28.21
CA ILE A 545 8.97 0.58 -28.53
C ILE A 545 10.25 1.28 -29.02
N ALA A 546 11.39 0.90 -28.45
CA ALA A 546 12.71 1.33 -28.88
C ALA A 546 13.62 0.10 -29.15
N GLY A 547 14.50 0.20 -30.16
CA GLY A 547 15.47 -0.86 -30.49
C GLY A 547 15.00 -1.90 -31.53
N ALA A 548 13.77 -1.78 -32.04
CA ALA A 548 13.29 -2.52 -33.21
C ALA A 548 13.57 -1.76 -34.52
N GLY A 549 13.51 -2.43 -35.67
CA GLY A 549 13.82 -1.90 -36.99
C GLY A 549 14.97 -2.63 -37.67
N GLU A 550 15.60 -1.99 -38.66
CA GLU A 550 16.82 -2.49 -39.29
C GLU A 550 18.02 -2.27 -38.38
N ILE A 551 18.62 -3.36 -37.90
CA ILE A 551 19.73 -3.33 -36.97
C ILE A 551 20.98 -3.87 -37.66
N PRO A 552 22.03 -3.04 -37.85
CA PRO A 552 23.31 -3.52 -38.36
C PRO A 552 23.98 -4.45 -37.35
N ILE A 553 24.61 -5.51 -37.84
CA ILE A 553 25.32 -6.50 -37.02
C ILE A 553 26.75 -6.69 -37.54
N SER A 554 27.72 -6.66 -36.64
CA SER A 554 29.15 -6.79 -36.97
C SER A 554 29.68 -8.19 -36.70
N ASP A 555 30.95 -8.45 -36.97
CA ASP A 555 31.60 -9.66 -36.48
C ASP A 555 31.76 -9.61 -34.95
N GLY A 556 31.71 -10.77 -34.29
CA GLY A 556 31.77 -10.90 -32.83
C GLY A 556 30.42 -11.06 -32.13
N ARG A 557 30.38 -10.82 -30.81
CA ARG A 557 29.17 -10.97 -29.99
C ARG A 557 28.19 -9.85 -30.30
N ASN A 558 27.03 -10.20 -30.86
CA ASN A 558 25.94 -9.27 -31.15
C ASN A 558 24.75 -9.57 -30.25
N SER A 559 24.13 -8.51 -29.72
CA SER A 559 22.91 -8.59 -28.93
C SER A 559 22.04 -7.40 -29.31
N VAL A 560 20.75 -7.65 -29.54
CA VAL A 560 19.76 -6.58 -29.77
C VAL A 560 18.81 -6.55 -28.59
N SER A 561 18.65 -5.38 -28.00
CA SER A 561 17.69 -5.14 -26.92
C SER A 561 16.55 -4.27 -27.43
N VAL A 562 15.34 -4.78 -27.35
CA VAL A 562 14.10 -4.06 -27.63
C VAL A 562 13.44 -3.69 -26.30
N GLN A 563 13.34 -2.40 -26.05
CA GLN A 563 12.70 -1.84 -24.85
C GLN A 563 11.27 -1.47 -25.17
N VAL A 564 10.35 -1.89 -24.31
CA VAL A 564 8.94 -1.51 -24.32
C VAL A 564 8.68 -0.71 -23.07
N THR A 565 8.36 0.57 -23.25
CA THR A 565 8.03 1.51 -22.17
C THR A 565 6.53 1.70 -22.14
N ALA A 566 5.88 1.24 -21.07
CA ALA A 566 4.46 1.47 -20.88
C ALA A 566 4.16 2.96 -20.60
N GLU A 567 2.90 3.35 -20.71
CA GLU A 567 2.45 4.74 -20.46
C GLU A 567 2.83 5.23 -19.06
N ASN A 568 2.77 4.35 -18.05
CA ASN A 568 3.18 4.71 -16.69
C ASN A 568 4.69 4.75 -16.45
N GLY A 569 5.49 4.53 -17.49
CA GLY A 569 6.95 4.51 -17.45
C GLY A 569 7.56 3.16 -17.11
N SER A 570 6.78 2.11 -16.86
CA SER A 570 7.31 0.76 -16.60
C SER A 570 7.99 0.22 -17.86
N VAL A 571 9.26 -0.18 -17.75
CA VAL A 571 10.05 -0.68 -18.90
C VAL A 571 10.22 -2.19 -18.81
N ARG A 572 9.99 -2.88 -19.94
CA ARG A 572 10.38 -4.28 -20.15
C ARG A 572 11.37 -4.35 -21.30
N THR A 573 12.43 -5.14 -21.13
CA THR A 573 13.43 -5.38 -22.17
C THR A 573 13.33 -6.82 -22.68
N TYR A 574 13.29 -6.98 -24.00
CA TYR A 574 13.44 -8.24 -24.72
C TYR A 574 14.79 -8.25 -25.43
N THR A 575 15.55 -9.32 -25.29
CA THR A 575 16.92 -9.42 -25.80
C THR A 575 17.04 -10.58 -26.76
N ILE A 576 17.58 -10.32 -27.95
CA ILE A 576 17.97 -11.34 -28.92
C ILE A 576 19.48 -11.45 -28.95
N LYS A 577 20.01 -12.60 -28.54
CA LYS A 577 21.42 -12.97 -28.69
C LYS A 577 21.63 -13.54 -30.10
N ILE A 578 22.62 -13.03 -30.81
CA ILE A 578 22.85 -13.40 -32.21
C ILE A 578 24.11 -14.25 -32.32
N HIS A 579 23.95 -15.43 -32.93
CA HIS A 579 25.01 -16.38 -33.23
C HIS A 579 25.30 -16.35 -34.73
N ARG A 580 26.47 -15.86 -35.11
CA ARG A 580 26.92 -15.84 -36.51
C ARG A 580 27.77 -17.09 -36.80
N SER A 581 27.48 -17.80 -37.89
CA SER A 581 28.27 -18.95 -38.35
C SER A 581 28.33 -18.98 -39.88
N ALA A 582 29.41 -19.51 -40.46
CA ALA A 582 29.54 -19.67 -41.91
C ALA A 582 28.44 -20.59 -42.50
N ASP A 583 27.96 -21.56 -41.71
CA ASP A 583 26.87 -22.47 -42.07
C ASP A 583 25.51 -22.00 -41.54
N GLY A 584 25.43 -20.78 -41.00
CA GLY A 584 24.20 -20.23 -40.44
C GLY A 584 23.13 -20.00 -41.52
N PRO A 585 21.85 -19.94 -41.14
CA PRO A 585 20.76 -19.62 -42.05
C PRO A 585 20.96 -18.28 -42.76
N VAL A 586 20.60 -18.20 -44.04
CA VAL A 586 20.47 -16.94 -44.79
C VAL A 586 19.02 -16.45 -44.73
N TYR A 587 18.78 -15.19 -45.08
CA TYR A 587 17.45 -14.60 -45.08
C TYR A 587 16.45 -15.44 -45.91
N ASN A 588 15.32 -15.76 -45.30
CA ASN A 588 14.24 -16.50 -45.95
C ASN A 588 12.90 -15.74 -45.81
N SER A 589 12.44 -15.12 -46.89
CA SER A 589 11.19 -14.34 -46.89
C SER A 589 9.94 -15.09 -46.43
N ALA A 590 9.94 -16.43 -46.46
CA ALA A 590 8.83 -17.24 -45.95
C ALA A 590 8.72 -17.22 -44.41
N ILE A 591 9.80 -16.86 -43.70
CA ILE A 591 9.81 -16.75 -42.25
C ILE A 591 9.40 -15.33 -41.87
N GLN A 592 8.16 -15.18 -41.42
CA GLN A 592 7.62 -13.91 -40.94
C GLN A 592 7.27 -14.01 -39.46
N PRO A 593 7.67 -13.04 -38.62
CA PRO A 593 7.29 -13.04 -37.21
C PRO A 593 5.78 -12.78 -37.06
N ASP A 594 5.15 -13.54 -36.17
CA ASP A 594 3.73 -13.34 -35.85
C ASP A 594 3.55 -12.06 -35.03
N MET A 595 2.90 -11.06 -35.62
CA MET A 595 2.64 -9.76 -35.00
C MET A 595 1.36 -9.73 -34.15
N ASN A 596 0.61 -10.83 -34.11
CA ASN A 596 -0.61 -11.01 -33.33
C ASN A 596 -0.60 -12.36 -32.59
N ALA A 597 0.59 -12.82 -32.16
CA ALA A 597 0.72 -14.09 -31.46
C ALA A 597 -0.23 -14.11 -30.25
N ALA A 598 -1.20 -15.02 -30.29
CA ALA A 598 -2.12 -15.23 -29.17
C ALA A 598 -1.30 -15.52 -27.91
N ALA A 599 -1.74 -14.99 -26.77
CA ALA A 599 -1.08 -15.18 -25.48
C ALA A 599 -1.05 -16.68 -25.12
N SER A 600 -0.02 -17.41 -25.56
CA SER A 600 0.24 -18.76 -25.09
C SER A 600 0.91 -18.64 -23.72
N ASN A 601 0.09 -18.55 -22.68
CA ASN A 601 0.54 -18.77 -21.30
C ASN A 601 0.98 -20.23 -21.18
N SER A 602 2.27 -20.54 -21.36
CA SER A 602 2.82 -21.79 -20.80
C SER A 602 3.43 -21.49 -19.43
N SER A 603 2.57 -21.41 -18.44
CA SER A 603 2.94 -21.41 -17.02
C SER A 603 1.89 -22.19 -16.23
N SER A 604 1.83 -23.50 -16.49
CA SER A 604 1.18 -24.48 -15.62
C SER A 604 1.94 -25.80 -15.64
N SER A 605 3.18 -25.80 -15.16
CA SER A 605 3.81 -27.05 -14.69
C SER A 605 3.48 -27.27 -13.20
N LYS A 606 2.23 -27.65 -12.93
CA LYS A 606 1.96 -28.54 -11.79
C LYS A 606 1.99 -29.97 -12.34
N THR A 607 3.17 -30.58 -12.23
CA THR A 607 3.33 -32.01 -12.48
C THR A 607 2.64 -32.77 -11.36
N SER A 608 1.43 -33.26 -11.59
CA SER A 608 0.87 -34.38 -10.84
C SER A 608 1.26 -35.65 -11.58
N SER A 609 2.16 -36.41 -10.96
CA SER A 609 2.51 -37.77 -11.35
C SER A 609 1.32 -38.71 -11.19
N ALA A 610 0.89 -39.36 -12.27
CA ALA A 610 0.29 -40.69 -12.25
C ALA A 610 0.54 -41.37 -13.61
N GLU A 611 1.12 -42.56 -13.54
CA GLU A 611 1.60 -43.38 -14.65
C GLU A 611 0.50 -44.21 -15.35
N GLY A 612 0.82 -44.68 -16.57
CA GLY A 612 0.19 -45.80 -17.28
C GLY A 612 -0.60 -45.34 -18.52
N SER A 613 -0.46 -45.87 -19.74
CA SER A 613 0.19 -47.08 -20.24
C SER A 613 0.41 -46.91 -21.76
N ALA A 614 1.46 -47.55 -22.28
CA ALA A 614 1.84 -47.54 -23.69
C ALA A 614 0.99 -48.48 -24.57
N THR A 615 0.72 -48.04 -25.81
CA THR A 615 0.62 -48.82 -27.07
C THR A 615 0.56 -47.80 -28.21
N GLY A 616 1.60 -47.56 -29.00
CA GLY A 616 1.90 -48.25 -30.27
C GLY A 616 2.02 -47.22 -31.43
N PRO A 617 2.84 -47.44 -32.48
CA PRO A 617 3.51 -46.37 -33.24
C PRO A 617 2.85 -46.00 -34.57
N GLY A 618 3.09 -44.78 -35.06
CA GLY A 618 2.66 -44.33 -36.40
C GLY A 618 3.48 -43.15 -36.90
N MET A 619 4.39 -43.42 -37.84
CA MET A 619 5.30 -42.47 -38.48
C MET A 619 4.60 -41.69 -39.62
N SER A 620 5.16 -40.50 -39.86
CA SER A 620 5.48 -39.91 -41.17
C SER A 620 4.46 -39.07 -41.98
N SER A 621 5.06 -37.99 -42.49
CA SER A 621 4.95 -37.38 -43.83
C SER A 621 3.79 -36.42 -44.16
N ALA A 622 4.18 -35.15 -44.22
CA ALA A 622 4.33 -34.34 -45.44
C ALA A 622 3.09 -33.93 -46.26
N SER A 623 3.11 -32.62 -46.56
CA SER A 623 2.80 -32.00 -47.86
C SER A 623 1.40 -31.45 -48.11
N TRP A 624 1.34 -30.11 -48.01
CA TRP A 624 0.96 -29.16 -49.07
C TRP A 624 -0.19 -29.53 -50.02
N THR A 625 -1.24 -28.69 -50.06
CA THR A 625 -1.65 -28.00 -51.30
C THR A 625 -2.66 -26.86 -51.06
N THR A 626 -2.22 -25.66 -51.46
CA THR A 626 -2.92 -24.61 -52.25
C THR A 626 -4.35 -24.15 -51.97
N ARG A 627 -4.42 -22.83 -51.70
CA ARG A 627 -5.26 -21.77 -52.32
C ARG A 627 -6.77 -22.00 -52.38
N THR A 628 -7.53 -21.06 -51.79
CA THR A 628 -8.13 -19.94 -52.54
C THR A 628 -8.69 -18.88 -51.59
N SER A 629 -8.51 -17.63 -52.02
CA SER A 629 -8.93 -16.36 -51.46
C SER A 629 -10.41 -16.04 -51.67
N SER A 630 -10.84 -14.92 -51.06
CA SER A 630 -12.12 -14.18 -51.20
C SER A 630 -13.28 -14.71 -50.35
N SER A 631 -14.15 -13.90 -49.75
CA SER A 631 -14.31 -12.44 -49.60
C SER A 631 -15.51 -12.21 -48.68
N SER A 632 -15.70 -10.94 -48.29
CA SER A 632 -16.97 -10.30 -47.93
C SER A 632 -17.70 -10.74 -46.66
N GLU A 633 -17.56 -9.88 -45.65
CA GLU A 633 -18.64 -9.12 -45.02
C GLU A 633 -20.08 -9.64 -45.22
N SER A 634 -20.78 -9.96 -44.14
CA SER A 634 -21.76 -9.04 -43.56
C SER A 634 -22.57 -9.69 -42.43
N SER A 635 -22.85 -8.83 -41.47
CA SER A 635 -23.77 -8.94 -40.34
C SER A 635 -25.16 -9.46 -40.68
N SER A 636 -25.76 -10.27 -39.80
CA SER A 636 -26.85 -9.82 -38.90
C SER A 636 -27.67 -10.97 -38.29
N SER A 637 -27.82 -10.88 -36.96
CA SER A 637 -28.96 -11.25 -36.11
C SER A 637 -30.15 -12.05 -36.68
N ASN A 638 -30.52 -13.15 -36.01
CA ASN A 638 -31.80 -13.34 -35.29
C ASN A 638 -31.84 -14.76 -34.65
N LYS A 639 -32.03 -14.88 -33.33
CA LYS A 639 -33.29 -15.09 -32.57
C LYS A 639 -33.72 -16.56 -32.44
N THR A 640 -33.98 -16.94 -31.18
CA THR A 640 -34.97 -17.94 -30.66
C THR A 640 -34.77 -19.42 -31.07
N SER A 641 -35.05 -20.46 -30.28
CA SER A 641 -35.57 -20.65 -28.91
C SER A 641 -35.56 -22.17 -28.59
N THR A 642 -35.71 -22.52 -27.31
CA THR A 642 -36.49 -23.66 -26.73
C THR A 642 -36.08 -25.14 -26.88
N GLY A 643 -36.14 -25.84 -25.73
CA GLY A 643 -36.61 -27.25 -25.57
C GLY A 643 -35.55 -28.24 -25.05
N SER A 644 -35.54 -28.62 -23.76
CA SER A 644 -36.20 -29.82 -23.17
C SER A 644 -35.66 -31.15 -23.73
N SER A 645 -34.98 -32.05 -23.00
CA SER A 645 -35.27 -32.85 -21.78
C SER A 645 -35.30 -34.34 -22.14
N ASP A 646 -34.44 -35.18 -21.53
CA ASP A 646 -34.66 -36.60 -21.15
C ASP A 646 -33.28 -37.23 -20.82
N SER A 647 -33.01 -37.80 -19.65
CA SER A 647 -33.54 -38.97 -18.93
C SER A 647 -32.70 -40.24 -19.13
N SER A 648 -32.13 -40.68 -17.99
CA SER A 648 -31.92 -42.05 -17.52
C SER A 648 -31.27 -43.10 -18.43
N VAL A 649 -30.24 -43.79 -17.93
CA VAL A 649 -30.23 -45.26 -17.71
C VAL A 649 -29.23 -45.61 -16.59
N ARG A 650 -29.72 -46.36 -15.58
CA ARG A 650 -28.91 -47.14 -14.62
C ARG A 650 -28.59 -48.51 -15.23
N VAL A 651 -27.37 -49.02 -15.00
CA VAL A 651 -27.13 -50.48 -14.91
C VAL A 651 -26.20 -50.76 -13.73
N THR A 652 -26.69 -51.65 -12.87
CA THR A 652 -26.07 -52.29 -11.70
C THR A 652 -25.28 -53.53 -12.07
N THR A 653 -24.18 -53.82 -11.35
CA THR A 653 -23.72 -55.15 -10.85
C THR A 653 -22.43 -54.89 -10.03
N GLY A 654 -22.33 -55.21 -8.73
CA GLY A 654 -22.08 -56.55 -8.15
C GLY A 654 -20.60 -56.64 -7.72
N SER A 655 -20.24 -56.34 -6.46
CA SER A 655 -20.10 -57.26 -5.30
C SER A 655 -18.82 -58.14 -5.25
N SER A 656 -18.31 -58.28 -4.02
CA SER A 656 -17.27 -59.20 -3.50
C SER A 656 -15.82 -58.68 -3.53
N SER A 657 -14.90 -58.97 -2.58
CA SER A 657 -14.91 -59.34 -1.16
C SER A 657 -13.44 -59.62 -0.76
N GLY A 658 -12.96 -59.10 0.37
CA GLY A 658 -11.99 -59.83 1.22
C GLY A 658 -10.47 -59.75 0.89
N PRO A 659 -9.60 -60.18 1.83
CA PRO A 659 -8.61 -59.29 2.46
C PRO A 659 -7.18 -59.89 2.65
N ALA A 660 -6.35 -59.21 3.48
CA ALA A 660 -5.08 -59.62 4.13
C ALA A 660 -3.81 -59.55 3.25
N GLY A 661 -2.58 -59.30 3.72
CA GLY A 661 -1.96 -59.07 5.04
C GLY A 661 -0.43 -58.85 4.82
N SER A 662 0.24 -57.98 5.59
CA SER A 662 1.29 -58.28 6.60
C SER A 662 2.77 -58.42 6.13
N GLY A 663 3.71 -57.80 6.90
CA GLY A 663 5.18 -58.01 6.93
C GLY A 663 6.00 -56.80 6.43
N SER A 664 6.62 -55.93 7.27
CA SER A 664 7.86 -56.07 8.08
C SER A 664 9.05 -56.61 7.25
N THR A 665 10.24 -55.98 7.16
CA THR A 665 11.21 -55.72 8.25
C THR A 665 12.33 -54.73 7.83
N SER A 666 12.92 -54.06 8.83
CA SER A 666 14.10 -53.17 8.85
C SER A 666 15.38 -53.71 8.20
N ILE A 667 16.31 -52.80 7.82
CA ILE A 667 17.76 -52.80 8.17
C ILE A 667 18.34 -51.35 8.08
N GLN A 668 19.09 -50.96 9.12
CA GLN A 668 20.13 -49.90 9.24
C GLN A 668 21.47 -50.64 9.50
N PRO A 669 22.72 -50.08 9.39
CA PRO A 669 23.13 -48.83 10.10
C PRO A 669 24.44 -48.09 9.66
N ILE A 670 24.89 -47.11 10.50
CA ILE A 670 26.27 -46.57 10.77
C ILE A 670 26.80 -45.43 9.83
N GLU A 671 27.40 -44.28 10.25
CA GLU A 671 27.77 -43.62 11.53
C GLU A 671 28.18 -42.12 11.31
N GLN A 672 28.01 -41.29 12.38
CA GLN A 672 28.79 -40.14 12.96
C GLN A 672 29.54 -39.09 12.10
N SER A 673 29.59 -37.78 12.44
CA SER A 673 30.02 -37.18 13.73
C SER A 673 29.48 -35.76 14.02
N ALA A 674 29.48 -35.39 15.31
CA ALA A 674 28.82 -34.25 15.98
C ALA A 674 29.70 -32.99 16.26
N ALA A 675 29.07 -31.87 16.66
CA ALA A 675 29.50 -31.02 17.80
C ALA A 675 28.44 -29.96 18.25
N ASN A 676 28.04 -30.10 19.53
CA ASN A 676 27.49 -29.21 20.58
C ASN A 676 27.38 -27.67 20.36
N GLY A 677 26.51 -26.91 21.06
CA GLY A 677 25.69 -27.22 22.23
C GLY A 677 24.82 -26.03 22.71
N SER A 678 23.83 -26.36 23.54
CA SER A 678 22.84 -25.49 24.20
C SER A 678 23.18 -25.30 25.69
N PRO A 679 22.54 -24.37 26.41
CA PRO A 679 21.95 -24.79 27.68
C PRO A 679 20.48 -24.38 27.88
N THR A 680 19.86 -25.22 28.70
CA THR A 680 18.47 -25.41 29.09
C THR A 680 17.92 -24.45 30.15
N GLY A 681 16.58 -24.31 30.19
CA GLY A 681 15.79 -23.87 31.34
C GLY A 681 14.31 -24.29 31.19
N THR A 682 13.83 -25.15 32.09
CA THR A 682 12.58 -25.94 32.06
C THR A 682 11.40 -25.35 32.85
N ASN A 683 10.20 -25.93 32.58
CA ASN A 683 8.97 -26.07 33.40
C ASN A 683 7.84 -25.05 33.10
N ALA A 684 6.54 -25.39 33.02
CA ALA A 684 5.81 -26.66 33.12
C ALA A 684 4.41 -26.50 32.47
N VAL A 685 3.82 -27.64 32.12
CA VAL A 685 2.51 -27.81 31.47
C VAL A 685 1.38 -27.78 32.50
N THR A 686 0.26 -27.11 32.19
CA THR A 686 -1.07 -27.45 32.69
C THR A 686 -2.04 -27.58 31.50
N LYS A 687 -2.77 -28.69 31.46
CA LYS A 687 -3.62 -29.15 30.35
C LYS A 687 -5.11 -29.06 30.70
N GLY A 688 -5.89 -28.50 29.77
CA GLY A 688 -7.31 -28.83 29.51
C GLY A 688 -8.32 -27.68 29.70
N PRO A 689 -9.54 -27.74 29.09
CA PRO A 689 -10.05 -28.70 28.09
C PRO A 689 -10.72 -28.05 26.84
N GLY A 690 -11.02 -28.86 25.83
CA GLY A 690 -12.12 -28.61 24.89
C GLY A 690 -11.72 -28.33 23.45
N GLU A 691 -11.51 -29.40 22.67
CA GLU A 691 -11.52 -29.34 21.21
C GLU A 691 -12.89 -28.89 20.71
N GLY A 692 -12.97 -27.64 20.24
CA GLY A 692 -14.04 -27.15 19.39
C GLY A 692 -13.48 -27.01 17.97
N GLU A 693 -14.12 -27.67 17.02
CA GLU A 693 -13.81 -27.63 15.59
C GLU A 693 -13.45 -26.22 15.12
N THR A 694 -12.22 -26.03 14.63
CA THR A 694 -11.85 -24.86 13.85
C THR A 694 -12.60 -24.92 12.52
N LYS A 695 -13.80 -24.37 12.48
CA LYS A 695 -14.39 -23.93 11.22
C LYS A 695 -13.51 -22.83 10.67
N GLU A 696 -12.91 -23.07 9.50
CA GLU A 696 -12.40 -21.99 8.66
C GLU A 696 -13.53 -20.98 8.44
N ILE A 697 -13.40 -19.81 9.07
CA ILE A 697 -14.25 -18.66 8.76
C ILE A 697 -13.68 -18.05 7.48
N THR A 698 -14.05 -18.64 6.34
CA THR A 698 -13.95 -18.00 5.03
C THR A 698 -15.11 -17.01 4.93
N GLY A 699 -14.87 -15.74 5.27
CA GLY A 699 -15.88 -14.69 5.13
C GLY A 699 -15.63 -13.47 5.99
N TYR A 700 -14.53 -12.75 5.74
CA TYR A 700 -14.41 -11.36 6.20
C TYR A 700 -14.82 -10.46 5.03
N HIS A 701 -16.10 -10.08 5.00
CA HIS A 701 -16.54 -8.97 4.17
C HIS A 701 -15.98 -7.69 4.76
N ALA A 702 -15.08 -7.04 4.02
CA ALA A 702 -14.77 -5.64 4.22
C ALA A 702 -16.07 -4.82 4.25
N TRP A 703 -16.11 -3.84 5.15
CA TRP A 703 -17.18 -2.88 5.32
C TRP A 703 -17.60 -2.27 3.97
N GLN A 704 -18.78 -2.64 3.49
CA GLN A 704 -19.39 -2.11 2.26
C GLN A 704 -20.08 -0.77 2.54
N VAL A 705 -19.76 0.27 1.75
CA VAL A 705 -20.76 1.16 1.14
C VAL A 705 -20.22 1.62 -0.23
N GLU A 706 -20.96 1.30 -1.29
CA GLU A 706 -20.78 1.86 -2.65
C GLU A 706 -21.22 3.34 -2.67
N GLY A 707 -20.49 4.21 -3.39
CA GLY A 707 -20.87 5.62 -3.59
C GLY A 707 -20.34 6.20 -4.91
N PRO A 708 -21.15 7.01 -5.64
CA PRO A 708 -20.93 7.33 -7.05
C PRO A 708 -19.99 8.51 -7.26
N GLY A 709 -19.28 8.49 -8.40
CA GLY A 709 -18.46 9.61 -8.86
C GLY A 709 -19.32 10.79 -9.33
N LEU A 710 -18.81 12.00 -9.11
CA LEU A 710 -19.20 13.18 -9.89
C LEU A 710 -17.99 14.12 -10.02
N GLY A 711 -17.34 14.04 -11.18
CA GLY A 711 -16.84 15.25 -11.82
C GLY A 711 -18.00 15.89 -12.58
N LYS A 712 -18.11 17.22 -12.49
CA LYS A 712 -18.25 18.08 -13.67
C LYS A 712 -18.06 19.56 -13.27
N ARG A 713 -17.12 20.20 -13.96
CA ARG A 713 -17.22 21.62 -14.28
C ARG A 713 -18.14 21.73 -15.50
N ASN A 714 -19.08 22.67 -15.41
CA ASN A 714 -20.10 23.09 -16.38
C ASN A 714 -21.17 22.06 -16.74
#